data_AF-A0A8H7N3N7-F1
#
_entry.id   AF-A0A8H7N3N7-F1
#
_cell.length_a   1.000
_cell.length_b   1.000
_cell.length_c   1.000
_cell.angle_alpha   90.00
_cell.angle_beta   90.00
_cell.angle_gamma   90.00
#
_symmetry.space_group_name_H-M   'P 1'
#
loop_
_entity.id
_entity.type
_entity.pdbx_description
1 polymer ?
#
loop_
_entity_poly.entity_id
_entity_poly.type
_entity_poly.pdbx_seq_one_letter_code
_entity_poly.pdbx_strand_id
1 'polypeptide(L)'
;MFLPRLFLSSVPLLGRLAHGSPHHITRADNESSIHWSECPKTVLTYATLPMQCSTLKVPLDYTNTESSEKLDIAVYRVEAAVPVEQRKGSIIFNCGGPGSPCGPDLGAYAQRMQAATGGYHDLITFDPRGTKGSPIRFMCYDDPVSLAAAPPFIAGYSHEFALGQDWSASIVLSEDCAKKQNETGSLIGTAFVARDMMQIVDALKEDGLLRFWGVSYGTLLGATTVAMFPDRVDKIILDGVVNPFEYYHNQEIELFSDADAAFSGFCRGCVENPTACPLAQNMTAAELEESLYGLLDILKAFPIPNPNRHLPNQVPEWTYTSVKGNIYSRLYFPQTWPALAKEIEAIITTILTDDSTRSRWPELAKKLNAFIDILKAEGTFSSEQARGLYSRADNQTEIIKAALPDHSLAGIKCSDMFIDGASLHNMLPTLKARMQKSRIGGDASIQVPMTCANWKFKAKERYSGDFKVKTKTPVLVIGNTYDPVTPLVSAKNVSETLEGVLLHQDSYGHDSLPQASLCTAKAIRAYFLRGELPQVGTKCSTEVQLFGKNDGWEDVIKQLQIEPLRAEELEKELREIKAASFASTSNTSAAPEDNHLGSPTEQPRASLVSSSAYPEYSSAVPSSAFATQRIGEIEVSSAAIAEIITAFFSFCHEDFPILPDLLYFVRGYNRCKFLFWVVIAIGSKHTEDHEQLYTQLRPHIRLLASDLDGAVEHALGTVQALLLLCWWPFPFQATRNDPSWTYSGFAVHIALRSGIHRPHHFSDFMYNDRLDDAGIQAFRKAWIGCFIVNQLLASELGVPSTVPVDNTIVSALGGQTSSRLPKPLEQHLRIAYHSYNICNTLGNSDATTSGLVHGSIGIIKILEKGLQELEIELARDMTTHTAIALLRVKLQLQSFVFTDDQLDRSDLRIENRAADHLSKVETYSTKIIDLAAQAAPVRSAPHIWTIILRTSVVYAAHILLRLLAYSENLDGGLIQNSIGQAWMLFNSQSELENDSWARLREIITYLSRIGTSQNTPGAASVRARMSANIAIESIWRARGRFSEEVLREKPSDYTEAEAMRDLMRFGLDLIIGDDPFEETDPTLLQESLLPVDEDF
;
A
#
# COMPACT_ATOMS: atom_id res chain seq x y z
N MET A 1 -54.42 16.68 -14.33
CA MET A 1 -55.00 17.14 -15.60
C MET A 1 -53.91 17.06 -16.67
N PHE A 2 -54.20 16.34 -17.75
CA PHE A 2 -53.62 16.40 -19.11
C PHE A 2 -52.14 16.04 -19.40
N LEU A 3 -52.02 14.81 -19.93
CA LEU A 3 -51.19 14.35 -21.07
C LEU A 3 -51.00 15.36 -22.22
N PRO A 4 -49.97 15.15 -23.06
CA PRO A 4 -50.18 14.65 -24.44
C PRO A 4 -49.17 13.53 -24.85
N ARG A 5 -49.53 12.38 -25.46
CA ARG A 5 -49.96 12.05 -26.86
C ARG A 5 -48.88 12.32 -27.94
N LEU A 6 -48.20 11.32 -28.54
CA LEU A 6 -48.57 10.29 -29.55
C LEU A 6 -48.62 10.79 -31.02
N PHE A 7 -47.84 10.14 -31.92
CA PHE A 7 -48.18 9.61 -33.28
C PHE A 7 -46.91 8.91 -33.84
N LEU A 8 -46.78 7.59 -34.10
CA LEU A 8 -47.42 6.60 -35.02
C LEU A 8 -46.84 6.51 -36.45
N SER A 9 -46.22 5.36 -36.77
CA SER A 9 -46.31 4.52 -37.99
C SER A 9 -45.13 3.52 -37.98
N SER A 10 -45.16 2.24 -38.39
CA SER A 10 -46.15 1.31 -38.94
C SER A 10 -45.54 -0.12 -38.90
N VAL A 11 -46.37 -1.13 -38.72
CA VAL A 11 -46.05 -2.58 -38.56
C VAL A 11 -45.89 -3.28 -39.93
N PRO A 12 -45.30 -4.50 -40.05
CA PRO A 12 -46.06 -5.76 -39.90
C PRO A 12 -45.28 -6.86 -39.13
N LEU A 13 -45.80 -7.44 -38.05
CA LEU A 13 -46.72 -8.58 -37.95
C LEU A 13 -46.30 -9.84 -38.74
N LEU A 14 -45.57 -10.73 -38.06
CA LEU A 14 -45.67 -12.17 -38.24
C LEU A 14 -45.63 -12.80 -36.85
N GLY A 15 -46.82 -13.18 -36.37
CA GLY A 15 -46.98 -13.84 -35.07
C GLY A 15 -46.64 -15.32 -35.14
N ARG A 16 -46.15 -15.85 -34.02
CA ARG A 16 -46.55 -17.16 -33.50
C ARG A 16 -46.35 -17.16 -31.98
N LEU A 17 -47.46 -17.21 -31.28
CA LEU A 17 -47.56 -17.74 -29.91
C LEU A 17 -47.02 -19.18 -29.93
N ALA A 18 -46.02 -19.47 -29.12
CA ALA A 18 -45.68 -20.82 -28.72
C ALA A 18 -45.61 -20.85 -27.20
N HIS A 19 -46.68 -21.36 -26.57
CA HIS A 19 -46.58 -22.00 -25.27
C HIS A 19 -45.64 -23.20 -25.44
N GLY A 20 -44.41 -23.06 -24.98
CA GLY A 20 -43.47 -24.18 -24.87
C GLY A 20 -43.62 -24.83 -23.51
N SER A 21 -44.23 -26.03 -23.48
CA SER A 21 -44.13 -26.96 -22.35
C SER A 21 -42.66 -27.26 -21.99
N PRO A 22 -42.35 -27.66 -20.75
CA PRO A 22 -41.00 -27.97 -20.32
C PRO A 22 -40.47 -29.15 -21.15
N HIS A 23 -39.48 -28.88 -22.00
CA HIS A 23 -38.80 -29.94 -22.72
C HIS A 23 -37.97 -30.75 -21.70
N HIS A 24 -38.47 -31.95 -21.40
CA HIS A 24 -37.70 -33.05 -20.84
C HIS A 24 -36.38 -33.18 -21.60
N ILE A 25 -35.27 -32.88 -20.93
CA ILE A 25 -33.94 -33.29 -21.36
C ILE A 25 -33.95 -34.81 -21.41
N THR A 26 -33.83 -35.35 -22.62
CA THR A 26 -33.61 -36.77 -22.85
C THR A 26 -32.29 -37.19 -22.20
N ARG A 27 -32.44 -38.15 -21.29
CA ARG A 27 -31.41 -38.92 -20.58
C ARG A 27 -30.26 -39.30 -21.52
N ALA A 28 -29.13 -38.59 -21.44
CA ALA A 28 -27.87 -39.03 -22.01
C ALA A 28 -27.24 -40.08 -21.06
N ASP A 29 -26.62 -41.09 -21.65
CA ASP A 29 -26.23 -42.37 -21.03
C ASP A 29 -25.35 -42.27 -19.75
N ASN A 30 -25.95 -42.66 -18.64
CA ASN A 30 -25.61 -43.77 -17.72
C ASN A 30 -24.16 -44.19 -17.34
N GLU A 31 -23.13 -43.32 -17.39
CA GLU A 31 -21.79 -43.65 -16.83
C GLU A 31 -21.31 -42.82 -15.63
N SER A 32 -22.01 -41.76 -15.20
CA SER A 32 -21.51 -40.87 -14.14
C SER A 32 -21.87 -41.36 -12.72
N SER A 33 -21.22 -42.43 -12.24
CA SER A 33 -21.18 -42.75 -10.80
C SER A 33 -19.97 -42.11 -10.13
N ILE A 34 -20.14 -41.57 -8.92
CA ILE A 34 -19.02 -41.00 -8.16
C ILE A 34 -18.20 -42.14 -7.55
N HIS A 35 -16.91 -42.21 -7.89
CA HIS A 35 -15.98 -43.20 -7.35
C HIS A 35 -15.17 -42.58 -6.21
N TRP A 36 -15.55 -42.90 -4.98
CA TRP A 36 -14.93 -42.36 -3.78
C TRP A 36 -13.58 -43.01 -3.49
N SER A 37 -12.58 -42.19 -3.16
CA SER A 37 -11.26 -42.62 -2.69
C SER A 37 -10.85 -41.85 -1.43
N GLU A 38 -9.75 -42.23 -0.80
CA GLU A 38 -9.17 -41.44 0.29
C GLU A 38 -8.79 -40.03 -0.19
N CYS A 39 -9.02 -39.04 0.68
CA CYS A 39 -8.63 -37.66 0.40
C CYS A 39 -7.12 -37.43 0.57
N PRO A 40 -6.51 -36.50 -0.20
CA PRO A 40 -5.15 -36.04 0.05
C PRO A 40 -4.99 -35.45 1.46
N LYS A 41 -3.79 -35.61 2.05
CA LYS A 41 -3.48 -35.09 3.41
C LYS A 41 -3.75 -33.60 3.58
N THR A 42 -3.61 -32.81 2.51
CA THR A 42 -3.86 -31.36 2.51
C THR A 42 -5.30 -31.01 2.86
N VAL A 43 -6.27 -31.81 2.40
CA VAL A 43 -7.71 -31.66 2.69
C VAL A 43 -8.01 -32.09 4.13
N LEU A 44 -7.29 -33.09 4.64
CA LEU A 44 -7.54 -33.70 5.95
C LEU A 44 -7.00 -32.90 7.14
N THR A 45 -6.26 -31.80 6.92
CA THR A 45 -5.54 -31.05 7.96
C THR A 45 -6.41 -30.65 9.17
N TYR A 46 -7.67 -30.28 8.93
CA TYR A 46 -8.63 -29.86 9.96
C TYR A 46 -9.87 -30.75 10.01
N ALA A 47 -9.83 -31.92 9.38
CA ALA A 47 -10.97 -32.82 9.31
C ALA A 47 -11.27 -33.42 10.69
N THR A 48 -12.50 -33.21 11.16
CA THR A 48 -13.00 -33.74 12.45
C THR A 48 -13.53 -35.17 12.32
N LEU A 49 -13.80 -35.63 11.09
CA LEU A 49 -14.28 -36.97 10.75
C LEU A 49 -13.56 -37.49 9.49
N PRO A 50 -13.53 -38.81 9.24
CA PRO A 50 -12.99 -39.38 8.01
C PRO A 50 -13.68 -38.82 6.75
N MET A 51 -12.90 -38.49 5.74
CA MET A 51 -13.38 -37.92 4.48
C MET A 51 -12.92 -38.74 3.28
N GLN A 52 -13.78 -38.81 2.27
CA GLN A 52 -13.52 -39.36 0.96
C GLN A 52 -13.63 -38.27 -0.11
N CYS A 53 -12.84 -38.40 -1.17
CA CYS A 53 -12.73 -37.44 -2.25
C CYS A 53 -13.01 -38.13 -3.58
N SER A 54 -13.50 -37.37 -4.54
CA SER A 54 -13.66 -37.81 -5.93
C SER A 54 -13.69 -36.60 -6.87
N THR A 55 -13.86 -36.86 -8.16
CA THR A 55 -14.02 -35.85 -9.19
C THR A 55 -15.23 -36.20 -10.04
N LEU A 56 -16.15 -35.25 -10.20
CA LEU A 56 -17.33 -35.38 -11.04
C LEU A 56 -17.15 -34.58 -12.33
N LYS A 57 -17.39 -35.21 -13.48
CA LYS A 57 -17.39 -34.52 -14.77
C LYS A 57 -18.76 -33.88 -15.02
N VAL A 58 -18.79 -32.57 -15.19
CA VAL A 58 -19.99 -31.79 -15.52
C VAL A 58 -19.80 -31.10 -16.88
N PRO A 59 -20.86 -30.66 -17.58
CA PRO A 59 -20.71 -29.80 -18.75
C PRO A 59 -19.88 -28.54 -18.44
N LEU A 60 -18.91 -28.22 -19.31
CA LEU A 60 -18.17 -26.97 -19.21
C LEU A 60 -19.11 -25.77 -19.42
N ASP A 61 -19.97 -25.85 -20.44
CA ASP A 61 -20.94 -24.82 -20.80
C ASP A 61 -22.35 -25.42 -20.94
N TYR A 62 -23.25 -25.08 -20.01
CA TYR A 62 -24.64 -25.54 -20.05
C TYR A 62 -25.51 -24.84 -21.10
N THR A 63 -25.04 -23.71 -21.65
CA THR A 63 -25.76 -22.94 -22.68
C THR A 63 -25.45 -23.42 -24.09
N ASN A 64 -24.35 -24.16 -24.26
CA ASN A 64 -23.98 -24.79 -25.52
C ASN A 64 -24.31 -26.29 -25.50
N THR A 65 -25.53 -26.63 -25.90
CA THR A 65 -26.02 -28.01 -25.93
C THR A 65 -25.33 -28.90 -26.96
N GLU A 66 -24.57 -28.34 -27.91
CA GLU A 66 -23.83 -29.09 -28.93
C GLU A 66 -22.41 -29.46 -28.50
N SER A 67 -21.88 -28.81 -27.43
CA SER A 67 -20.52 -29.09 -26.94
C SER A 67 -20.47 -30.36 -26.09
N SER A 68 -19.48 -31.19 -26.34
CA SER A 68 -19.15 -32.36 -25.50
C SER A 68 -18.12 -32.05 -24.41
N GLU A 69 -17.63 -30.81 -24.31
CA GLU A 69 -16.59 -30.42 -23.35
C GLU A 69 -17.07 -30.55 -21.90
N LYS A 70 -16.18 -31.05 -21.04
CA LYS A 70 -16.45 -31.32 -19.63
C LYS A 70 -15.50 -30.56 -18.73
N LEU A 71 -16.00 -30.19 -17.55
CA LEU A 71 -15.27 -29.64 -16.43
C LEU A 71 -15.22 -30.68 -15.31
N ASP A 72 -14.05 -30.84 -14.71
CA ASP A 72 -13.84 -31.70 -13.56
C ASP A 72 -14.13 -30.90 -12.27
N ILE A 73 -15.13 -31.31 -11.49
CA ILE A 73 -15.51 -30.71 -10.21
C ILE A 73 -15.06 -31.62 -9.07
N ALA A 74 -14.27 -31.09 -8.14
CA ALA A 74 -13.88 -31.82 -6.93
C ALA A 74 -15.09 -31.99 -6.00
N VAL A 75 -15.33 -33.21 -5.54
CA VAL A 75 -16.40 -33.55 -4.61
C VAL A 75 -15.85 -34.31 -3.41
N TYR A 76 -16.44 -34.08 -2.25
CA TYR A 76 -15.99 -34.57 -0.96
C TYR A 76 -17.17 -35.18 -0.20
N ARG A 77 -16.90 -36.22 0.59
CA ARG A 77 -17.90 -36.93 1.38
C ARG A 77 -17.40 -37.24 2.78
N VAL A 78 -18.25 -36.97 3.76
CA VAL A 78 -18.22 -37.60 5.08
C VAL A 78 -19.40 -38.56 5.14
N GLU A 79 -19.15 -39.82 5.40
CA GLU A 79 -20.23 -40.80 5.47
C GLU A 79 -21.15 -40.56 6.67
N ALA A 80 -22.40 -40.97 6.54
CA ALA A 80 -23.34 -41.06 7.63
C ALA A 80 -22.74 -41.86 8.80
N ALA A 81 -23.07 -41.45 10.03
CA ALA A 81 -22.65 -42.15 11.23
C ALA A 81 -23.36 -43.51 11.43
N VAL A 82 -24.42 -43.77 10.65
CA VAL A 82 -25.21 -45.01 10.69
C VAL A 82 -24.81 -45.99 9.57
N PRO A 83 -25.10 -47.30 9.74
CA PRO A 83 -24.92 -48.30 8.68
C PRO A 83 -25.64 -47.94 7.37
N VAL A 84 -25.14 -48.45 6.25
CA VAL A 84 -25.60 -48.11 4.88
C VAL A 84 -27.12 -48.26 4.72
N GLU A 85 -27.68 -49.34 5.27
CA GLU A 85 -29.11 -49.67 5.24
C GLU A 85 -30.02 -48.69 6.02
N GLN A 86 -29.45 -47.86 6.91
CA GLN A 86 -30.17 -46.85 7.68
C GLN A 86 -29.98 -45.44 7.11
N ARG A 87 -29.11 -45.26 6.11
CA ARG A 87 -28.83 -43.94 5.51
C ARG A 87 -30.09 -43.38 4.86
N LYS A 88 -30.29 -42.06 5.00
CA LYS A 88 -31.43 -41.30 4.46
C LYS A 88 -31.07 -40.45 3.23
N GLY A 89 -30.01 -40.84 2.54
CA GLY A 89 -29.43 -40.10 1.42
C GLY A 89 -28.40 -39.07 1.86
N SER A 90 -28.11 -38.12 0.98
CA SER A 90 -27.02 -37.15 1.14
C SER A 90 -27.52 -35.74 1.39
N ILE A 91 -26.81 -34.97 2.22
CA ILE A 91 -26.96 -33.51 2.36
C ILE A 91 -25.77 -32.85 1.67
N ILE A 92 -26.04 -32.01 0.67
CA ILE A 92 -25.02 -31.17 0.03
C ILE A 92 -24.81 -29.91 0.87
N PHE A 93 -23.56 -29.62 1.21
CA PHE A 93 -23.12 -28.46 1.97
C PHE A 93 -22.39 -27.48 1.06
N ASN A 94 -22.63 -26.18 1.25
CA ASN A 94 -21.78 -25.14 0.70
C ASN A 94 -21.37 -24.15 1.79
N CYS A 95 -20.07 -23.92 1.88
CA CYS A 95 -19.39 -23.10 2.89
C CYS A 95 -19.52 -21.58 2.68
N GLY A 96 -19.94 -21.12 1.51
CA GLY A 96 -20.04 -19.70 1.20
C GLY A 96 -18.76 -19.10 0.57
N GLY A 97 -18.40 -17.88 0.97
CA GLY A 97 -17.37 -17.06 0.33
C GLY A 97 -17.97 -15.88 -0.46
N PRO A 98 -18.17 -15.97 -1.79
CA PRO A 98 -17.74 -17.04 -2.72
C PRO A 98 -16.21 -17.07 -2.93
N GLY A 99 -15.71 -18.11 -3.61
CA GLY A 99 -14.33 -18.17 -4.09
C GLY A 99 -13.41 -19.16 -3.36
N SER A 100 -13.77 -19.56 -2.14
CA SER A 100 -13.04 -20.57 -1.37
C SER A 100 -13.44 -22.00 -1.75
N PRO A 101 -12.52 -22.98 -1.68
CA PRO A 101 -12.87 -24.40 -1.77
C PRO A 101 -13.60 -24.85 -0.50
N CYS A 102 -14.68 -25.62 -0.63
CA CYS A 102 -15.51 -26.03 0.51
C CYS A 102 -15.10 -27.37 1.14
N GLY A 103 -14.25 -28.16 0.47
CA GLY A 103 -13.74 -29.43 1.02
C GLY A 103 -13.16 -29.30 2.44
N PRO A 104 -12.19 -28.41 2.68
CA PRO A 104 -11.63 -28.18 4.02
C PRO A 104 -12.66 -27.74 5.07
N ASP A 105 -13.62 -26.89 4.69
CA ASP A 105 -14.66 -26.40 5.59
C ASP A 105 -15.63 -27.52 6.00
N LEU A 106 -16.02 -28.40 5.08
CA LEU A 106 -16.78 -29.59 5.45
C LEU A 106 -16.02 -30.42 6.48
N GLY A 107 -14.72 -30.63 6.30
CA GLY A 107 -13.89 -31.34 7.29
C GLY A 107 -13.96 -30.71 8.67
N ALA A 108 -13.87 -29.38 8.76
CA ALA A 108 -13.91 -28.65 10.02
C ALA A 108 -15.30 -28.69 10.70
N TYR A 109 -16.39 -28.68 9.93
CA TYR A 109 -17.77 -28.66 10.46
C TYR A 109 -18.43 -30.03 10.56
N ALA A 110 -17.86 -31.08 9.96
CA ALA A 110 -18.47 -32.40 9.80
C ALA A 110 -19.05 -32.98 11.08
N GLN A 111 -18.30 -32.97 12.19
CA GLN A 111 -18.78 -33.51 13.47
C GLN A 111 -20.01 -32.74 14.01
N ARG A 112 -19.99 -31.41 13.93
CA ARG A 112 -21.09 -30.54 14.36
C ARG A 112 -22.33 -30.76 13.47
N MET A 113 -22.13 -30.85 12.17
CA MET A 113 -23.19 -31.09 11.19
C MET A 113 -23.80 -32.49 11.34
N GLN A 114 -22.98 -33.54 11.53
CA GLN A 114 -23.51 -34.89 11.79
C GLN A 114 -24.34 -34.90 13.06
N ALA A 115 -23.88 -34.25 14.12
CA ALA A 115 -24.65 -34.08 15.35
C ALA A 115 -25.98 -33.35 15.11
N ALA A 116 -25.95 -32.20 14.45
CA ALA A 116 -27.14 -31.39 14.19
C ALA A 116 -28.13 -32.06 13.22
N THR A 117 -27.67 -32.87 12.27
CA THR A 117 -28.55 -33.59 11.31
C THR A 117 -28.98 -34.97 11.80
N GLY A 118 -28.38 -35.47 12.87
CA GLY A 118 -28.73 -36.73 13.53
C GLY A 118 -27.94 -37.96 13.05
N GLY A 119 -26.94 -37.80 12.18
CA GLY A 119 -26.05 -38.90 11.79
C GLY A 119 -26.52 -39.77 10.62
N TYR A 120 -27.71 -39.52 10.06
CA TYR A 120 -28.35 -40.40 9.07
C TYR A 120 -28.02 -40.08 7.61
N HIS A 121 -27.31 -38.99 7.34
CA HIS A 121 -27.03 -38.55 5.98
C HIS A 121 -25.53 -38.55 5.72
N ASP A 122 -25.15 -38.92 4.50
CA ASP A 122 -23.81 -38.59 4.01
C ASP A 122 -23.76 -37.05 3.87
N LEU A 123 -22.69 -36.42 4.34
CA LEU A 123 -22.44 -35.00 4.11
C LEU A 123 -21.54 -34.87 2.89
N ILE A 124 -22.03 -34.19 1.87
CA ILE A 124 -21.34 -34.00 0.59
C ILE A 124 -21.00 -32.52 0.44
N THR A 125 -19.82 -32.19 -0.04
CA THR A 125 -19.54 -30.83 -0.53
C THR A 125 -18.75 -30.90 -1.82
N PHE A 126 -18.56 -29.76 -2.46
CA PHE A 126 -17.83 -29.64 -3.70
C PHE A 126 -17.15 -28.29 -3.79
N ASP A 127 -16.10 -28.21 -4.61
CA ASP A 127 -15.47 -26.92 -4.93
C ASP A 127 -16.17 -26.33 -6.14
N PRO A 128 -16.91 -25.21 -6.01
CA PRO A 128 -17.59 -24.60 -7.15
C PRO A 128 -16.59 -24.22 -8.25
N ARG A 129 -17.06 -24.28 -9.50
CA ARG A 129 -16.30 -23.73 -10.63
C ARG A 129 -15.89 -22.27 -10.37
N GLY A 130 -14.70 -21.90 -10.81
CA GLY A 130 -14.14 -20.55 -10.58
C GLY A 130 -13.39 -20.38 -9.26
N THR A 131 -13.49 -21.31 -8.31
CA THR A 131 -12.76 -21.27 -7.02
C THR A 131 -11.32 -21.78 -7.13
N LYS A 132 -10.52 -21.58 -6.06
CA LYS A 132 -9.11 -22.01 -5.99
C LYS A 132 -8.86 -23.47 -6.35
N GLY A 133 -9.79 -24.37 -6.03
CA GLY A 133 -9.70 -25.82 -6.30
C GLY A 133 -10.18 -26.25 -7.68
N SER A 134 -10.77 -25.34 -8.47
CA SER A 134 -11.39 -25.66 -9.77
C SER A 134 -10.39 -25.55 -10.93
N PRO A 135 -10.49 -26.40 -11.98
CA PRO A 135 -9.67 -26.28 -13.20
C PRO A 135 -9.80 -24.93 -13.92
N ILE A 136 -10.98 -24.29 -13.83
CA ILE A 136 -11.24 -22.95 -14.37
C ILE A 136 -11.19 -21.86 -13.28
N ARG A 137 -10.24 -21.98 -12.34
CA ARG A 137 -10.04 -20.99 -11.27
C ARG A 137 -9.94 -19.58 -11.83
N PHE A 138 -10.60 -18.63 -11.17
CA PHE A 138 -10.59 -17.24 -11.59
C PHE A 138 -9.40 -16.47 -11.00
N MET A 139 -8.42 -16.17 -11.84
CA MET A 139 -7.24 -15.36 -11.52
C MET A 139 -6.99 -14.32 -12.60
N CYS A 140 -6.69 -13.09 -12.17
CA CYS A 140 -6.43 -11.98 -13.10
C CYS A 140 -4.94 -11.80 -13.42
N TYR A 141 -4.06 -12.44 -12.64
CA TYR A 141 -2.61 -12.39 -12.82
C TYR A 141 -2.03 -13.80 -12.69
N ASP A 142 -0.97 -14.09 -13.44
CA ASP A 142 -0.32 -15.41 -13.49
C ASP A 142 0.73 -15.61 -12.40
N ASP A 143 1.31 -14.51 -11.92
CA ASP A 143 2.51 -14.56 -11.11
C ASP A 143 2.53 -13.47 -10.00
N PRO A 144 3.35 -13.65 -8.97
CA PRO A 144 3.45 -12.70 -7.86
C PRO A 144 3.98 -11.32 -8.24
N VAL A 145 4.76 -11.19 -9.31
CA VAL A 145 5.34 -9.90 -9.74
C VAL A 145 4.26 -9.05 -10.38
N SER A 146 3.48 -9.61 -11.30
CA SER A 146 2.33 -8.92 -11.90
C SER A 146 1.32 -8.49 -10.84
N LEU A 147 1.08 -9.35 -9.85
CA LEU A 147 0.21 -9.04 -8.72
C LEU A 147 0.79 -7.97 -7.77
N ALA A 148 2.09 -7.95 -7.55
CA ALA A 148 2.76 -6.90 -6.76
C ALA A 148 2.84 -5.56 -7.50
N ALA A 149 2.78 -5.57 -8.84
CA ALA A 149 2.72 -4.37 -9.68
C ALA A 149 1.30 -3.80 -9.82
N ALA A 150 0.27 -4.59 -9.49
CA ALA A 150 -1.11 -4.12 -9.52
C ALA A 150 -1.33 -2.99 -8.50
N PRO A 151 -2.10 -1.93 -8.84
CA PRO A 151 -2.42 -0.88 -7.90
C PRO A 151 -3.08 -1.45 -6.62
N PRO A 152 -2.57 -1.12 -5.42
CA PRO A 152 -3.12 -1.67 -4.19
C PRO A 152 -4.50 -1.06 -3.91
N PHE A 153 -5.44 -1.88 -3.43
CA PHE A 153 -6.66 -1.37 -2.80
C PHE A 153 -6.37 -0.85 -1.39
N ILE A 154 -7.01 0.25 -1.06
CA ILE A 154 -7.00 0.89 0.25
C ILE A 154 -8.24 0.40 0.98
N ALA A 155 -8.12 -0.70 1.73
CA ALA A 155 -9.29 -1.25 2.41
C ALA A 155 -9.84 -0.27 3.48
N GLY A 156 -11.14 0.03 3.38
CA GLY A 156 -11.87 0.96 4.26
C GLY A 156 -11.71 2.43 3.89
N TYR A 157 -12.57 3.30 4.44
CA TYR A 157 -12.50 4.75 4.23
C TYR A 157 -11.47 5.38 5.18
N SER A 158 -10.20 5.13 4.88
CA SER A 158 -9.04 5.56 5.68
C SER A 158 -8.75 7.05 5.53
N HIS A 159 -8.95 7.63 4.35
CA HIS A 159 -8.79 9.06 4.05
C HIS A 159 -9.69 9.50 2.87
N GLU A 160 -9.73 10.81 2.58
CA GLU A 160 -10.68 11.41 1.63
C GLU A 160 -10.52 10.92 0.17
N PHE A 161 -9.29 10.61 -0.26
CA PHE A 161 -9.02 10.10 -1.61
C PHE A 161 -9.21 8.58 -1.79
N ALA A 162 -9.50 7.83 -0.72
CA ALA A 162 -9.45 6.36 -0.73
C ALA A 162 -10.40 5.77 -1.79
N LEU A 163 -11.63 6.30 -1.88
CA LEU A 163 -12.61 5.85 -2.87
C LEU A 163 -12.17 6.13 -4.32
N GLY A 164 -11.47 7.23 -4.57
CA GLY A 164 -10.96 7.57 -5.90
C GLY A 164 -9.82 6.66 -6.32
N GLN A 165 -8.91 6.36 -5.39
CA GLN A 165 -7.80 5.43 -5.62
C GLN A 165 -8.29 4.00 -5.82
N ASP A 166 -9.22 3.53 -4.99
CA ASP A 166 -9.81 2.20 -5.17
C ASP A 166 -10.62 2.09 -6.45
N TRP A 167 -11.34 3.14 -6.86
CA TRP A 167 -12.01 3.17 -8.14
C TRP A 167 -11.01 3.03 -9.29
N SER A 168 -9.90 3.77 -9.26
CA SER A 168 -8.81 3.63 -10.23
C SER A 168 -8.22 2.22 -10.25
N ALA A 169 -7.94 1.64 -9.08
CA ALA A 169 -7.42 0.28 -8.96
C ALA A 169 -8.42 -0.75 -9.52
N SER A 170 -9.72 -0.54 -9.31
CA SER A 170 -10.78 -1.42 -9.81
C SER A 170 -10.89 -1.42 -11.33
N ILE A 171 -10.58 -0.31 -12.01
CA ILE A 171 -10.53 -0.23 -13.48
C ILE A 171 -9.41 -1.15 -14.00
N VAL A 172 -8.20 -0.98 -13.47
CA VAL A 172 -7.01 -1.74 -13.87
C VAL A 172 -7.24 -3.24 -13.64
N LEU A 173 -7.70 -3.61 -12.44
CA LEU A 173 -8.00 -5.00 -12.12
C LEU A 173 -9.02 -5.58 -13.09
N SER A 174 -10.11 -4.86 -13.38
CA SER A 174 -11.16 -5.36 -14.27
C SER A 174 -10.68 -5.57 -15.71
N GLU A 175 -9.77 -4.71 -16.20
CA GLU A 175 -9.14 -4.86 -17.52
C GLU A 175 -8.24 -6.07 -17.59
N ASP A 176 -7.42 -6.30 -16.56
CA ASP A 176 -6.50 -7.44 -16.54
C ASP A 176 -7.25 -8.75 -16.35
N CYS A 177 -8.29 -8.78 -15.50
CA CYS A 177 -9.21 -9.91 -15.42
C CYS A 177 -9.85 -10.22 -16.79
N ALA A 178 -10.27 -9.20 -17.54
CA ALA A 178 -10.90 -9.39 -18.85
C ALA A 178 -9.97 -10.01 -19.88
N LYS A 179 -8.71 -9.56 -19.92
CA LYS A 179 -7.68 -10.14 -20.79
C LYS A 179 -7.41 -11.60 -20.41
N LYS A 180 -7.31 -11.88 -19.11
CA LYS A 180 -6.89 -13.20 -18.62
C LYS A 180 -8.01 -14.24 -18.64
N GLN A 181 -9.26 -13.83 -18.45
CA GLN A 181 -10.41 -14.71 -18.24
C GLN A 181 -11.38 -14.72 -19.43
N ASN A 182 -10.91 -14.35 -20.62
CA ASN A 182 -11.71 -14.21 -21.84
C ASN A 182 -12.43 -15.51 -22.27
N GLU A 183 -11.84 -16.67 -22.04
CA GLU A 183 -12.38 -17.98 -22.46
C GLU A 183 -13.39 -18.53 -21.45
N THR A 184 -12.99 -18.67 -20.18
CA THR A 184 -13.77 -19.39 -19.16
C THR A 184 -14.42 -18.51 -18.11
N GLY A 185 -14.04 -17.23 -18.02
CA GLY A 185 -14.53 -16.31 -16.98
C GLY A 185 -16.04 -16.07 -17.03
N SER A 186 -16.67 -16.26 -18.19
CA SER A 186 -18.12 -16.11 -18.34
C SER A 186 -18.93 -17.32 -17.83
N LEU A 187 -18.26 -18.40 -17.40
CA LEU A 187 -18.87 -19.70 -17.07
C LEU A 187 -18.93 -19.99 -15.57
N ILE A 188 -18.58 -19.04 -14.69
CA ILE A 188 -18.37 -19.31 -13.25
C ILE A 188 -19.47 -18.78 -12.31
N GLY A 189 -20.51 -18.15 -12.85
CA GLY A 189 -21.60 -17.57 -12.04
C GLY A 189 -22.44 -18.59 -11.27
N THR A 190 -23.17 -18.13 -10.27
CA THR A 190 -24.02 -18.92 -9.36
C THR A 190 -25.01 -19.82 -10.12
N ALA A 191 -25.59 -19.35 -11.23
CA ALA A 191 -26.53 -20.15 -12.03
C ALA A 191 -25.88 -21.43 -12.59
N PHE A 192 -24.63 -21.35 -13.04
CA PHE A 192 -23.88 -22.53 -13.49
C PHE A 192 -23.50 -23.45 -12.32
N VAL A 193 -23.14 -22.87 -11.17
CA VAL A 193 -22.87 -23.64 -9.94
C VAL A 193 -24.12 -24.38 -9.46
N ALA A 194 -25.30 -23.78 -9.56
CA ALA A 194 -26.57 -24.45 -9.25
C ALA A 194 -26.81 -25.67 -10.16
N ARG A 195 -26.45 -25.58 -11.45
CA ARG A 195 -26.52 -26.71 -12.38
C ARG A 195 -25.53 -27.81 -12.03
N ASP A 196 -24.29 -27.45 -11.65
CA ASP A 196 -23.30 -28.42 -11.16
C ASP A 196 -23.78 -29.16 -9.93
N MET A 197 -24.41 -28.44 -8.99
CA MET A 197 -25.00 -29.06 -7.80
C MET A 197 -26.09 -30.07 -8.18
N MET A 198 -26.92 -29.79 -9.19
CA MET A 198 -27.88 -30.77 -9.68
C MET A 198 -27.24 -31.95 -10.41
N GLN A 199 -26.09 -31.77 -11.08
CA GLN A 199 -25.31 -32.90 -11.60
C GLN A 199 -24.80 -33.81 -10.47
N ILE A 200 -24.39 -33.23 -9.33
CA ILE A 200 -24.00 -34.01 -8.15
C ILE A 200 -25.19 -34.83 -7.65
N VAL A 201 -26.37 -34.22 -7.51
CA VAL A 201 -27.60 -34.95 -7.12
C VAL A 201 -27.88 -36.13 -8.05
N ASP A 202 -27.71 -35.96 -9.37
CA ASP A 202 -27.92 -37.03 -10.35
C ASP A 202 -26.81 -38.11 -10.35
N ALA A 203 -25.60 -37.74 -9.95
CA ALA A 203 -24.45 -38.64 -9.88
C ALA A 203 -24.41 -39.49 -8.59
N LEU A 204 -25.07 -39.03 -7.51
CA LEU A 204 -25.24 -39.78 -6.27
C LEU A 204 -26.13 -41.03 -6.42
N LYS A 205 -26.96 -41.08 -7.47
CA LYS A 205 -27.89 -42.20 -7.77
C LYS A 205 -28.88 -42.50 -6.62
N GLU A 206 -29.29 -41.45 -5.91
CA GLU A 206 -30.33 -41.50 -4.87
C GLU A 206 -31.73 -41.22 -5.48
N ASP A 207 -32.60 -40.52 -4.76
CA ASP A 207 -33.97 -40.18 -5.20
C ASP A 207 -34.05 -38.98 -6.17
N GLY A 208 -32.90 -38.40 -6.55
CA GLY A 208 -32.83 -37.27 -7.47
C GLY A 208 -33.29 -35.94 -6.86
N LEU A 209 -33.46 -35.86 -5.54
CA LEU A 209 -33.87 -34.64 -4.85
C LEU A 209 -32.71 -34.02 -4.07
N LEU A 210 -32.64 -32.69 -4.12
CA LEU A 210 -31.64 -31.92 -3.40
C LEU A 210 -32.03 -31.78 -1.92
N ARG A 211 -31.13 -32.24 -1.05
CA ARG A 211 -31.07 -31.83 0.36
C ARG A 211 -29.84 -30.95 0.52
N PHE A 212 -30.00 -29.73 1.02
CA PHE A 212 -28.92 -28.75 1.01
C PHE A 212 -28.82 -27.95 2.30
N TRP A 213 -27.60 -27.65 2.71
CA TRP A 213 -27.29 -26.69 3.76
C TRP A 213 -26.29 -25.68 3.21
N GLY A 214 -26.78 -24.48 2.91
CA GLY A 214 -25.95 -23.37 2.48
C GLY A 214 -25.65 -22.44 3.64
N VAL A 215 -24.38 -22.08 3.80
CA VAL A 215 -23.94 -21.06 4.75
C VAL A 215 -23.46 -19.82 4.01
N SER A 216 -23.78 -18.61 4.50
CA SER A 216 -23.28 -17.35 3.93
C SER A 216 -23.67 -17.20 2.44
N TYR A 217 -22.74 -16.94 1.52
CA TYR A 217 -23.00 -17.00 0.06
C TYR A 217 -23.65 -18.32 -0.40
N GLY A 218 -23.42 -19.44 0.30
CA GLY A 218 -24.10 -20.70 0.03
C GLY A 218 -25.63 -20.57 0.14
N THR A 219 -26.13 -19.62 0.93
CA THR A 219 -27.57 -19.30 0.98
C THR A 219 -28.09 -18.68 -0.31
N LEU A 220 -27.28 -17.85 -0.98
CA LEU A 220 -27.58 -17.31 -2.30
C LEU A 220 -27.64 -18.43 -3.34
N LEU A 221 -26.66 -19.34 -3.33
CA LEU A 221 -26.65 -20.53 -4.18
C LEU A 221 -27.89 -21.41 -3.93
N GLY A 222 -28.23 -21.63 -2.66
CA GLY A 222 -29.42 -22.37 -2.25
C GLY A 222 -30.70 -21.73 -2.77
N ALA A 223 -30.91 -20.43 -2.51
CA ALA A 223 -32.07 -19.69 -2.98
C ALA A 223 -32.18 -19.69 -4.52
N THR A 224 -31.05 -19.52 -5.21
CA THR A 224 -30.99 -19.55 -6.69
C THR A 224 -31.33 -20.94 -7.22
N THR A 225 -30.83 -22.00 -6.59
CA THR A 225 -31.14 -23.38 -6.98
C THR A 225 -32.61 -23.71 -6.74
N VAL A 226 -33.16 -23.29 -5.60
CA VAL A 226 -34.59 -23.42 -5.29
C VAL A 226 -35.44 -22.76 -6.37
N ALA A 227 -35.04 -21.57 -6.83
CA ALA A 227 -35.79 -20.84 -7.83
C ALA A 227 -35.63 -21.43 -9.25
N MET A 228 -34.45 -21.96 -9.59
CA MET A 228 -34.18 -22.61 -10.89
C MET A 228 -34.77 -24.03 -10.99
N PHE A 229 -34.82 -24.78 -9.89
CA PHE A 229 -35.19 -26.20 -9.85
C PHE A 229 -36.15 -26.55 -8.71
N PRO A 230 -37.29 -25.84 -8.54
CA PRO A 230 -38.15 -25.99 -7.36
C PRO A 230 -38.69 -27.41 -7.15
N ASP A 231 -38.98 -28.13 -8.25
CA ASP A 231 -39.50 -29.51 -8.23
C ASP A 231 -38.44 -30.57 -7.85
N ARG A 232 -37.17 -30.17 -7.82
CA ARG A 232 -36.04 -31.06 -7.50
C ARG A 232 -35.47 -30.84 -6.11
N VAL A 233 -36.19 -30.13 -5.25
CA VAL A 233 -35.77 -29.82 -3.88
C VAL A 233 -36.58 -30.61 -2.87
N ASP A 234 -35.91 -31.36 -1.97
CA ASP A 234 -36.54 -31.97 -0.80
C ASP A 234 -36.47 -31.03 0.40
N LYS A 235 -35.26 -30.73 0.91
CA LYS A 235 -35.07 -29.98 2.17
C LYS A 235 -33.88 -29.04 2.08
N ILE A 236 -34.09 -27.77 2.37
CA ILE A 236 -33.03 -26.76 2.31
C ILE A 236 -32.97 -25.92 3.56
N ILE A 237 -31.76 -25.82 4.10
CA ILE A 237 -31.39 -24.87 5.14
C ILE A 237 -30.56 -23.75 4.50
N LEU A 238 -31.00 -22.51 4.74
CA LEU A 238 -30.23 -21.30 4.46
C LEU A 238 -29.81 -20.69 5.80
N ASP A 239 -28.52 -20.71 6.13
CA ASP A 239 -27.98 -20.33 7.43
C ASP A 239 -26.95 -19.19 7.30
N GLY A 240 -27.17 -18.06 7.98
CA GLY A 240 -26.40 -16.84 7.71
C GLY A 240 -26.72 -16.29 6.31
N VAL A 241 -27.87 -15.62 6.19
CA VAL A 241 -28.57 -15.46 4.91
C VAL A 241 -28.20 -14.17 4.16
N VAL A 242 -27.76 -14.33 2.91
CA VAL A 242 -27.54 -13.24 1.96
C VAL A 242 -28.86 -12.86 1.32
N ASN A 243 -29.17 -11.55 1.29
CA ASN A 243 -30.34 -11.04 0.57
C ASN A 243 -30.08 -11.08 -0.96
N PRO A 244 -30.74 -11.95 -1.73
CA PRO A 244 -30.50 -12.09 -3.17
C PRO A 244 -30.86 -10.82 -3.96
N PHE A 245 -31.86 -10.05 -3.50
CA PHE A 245 -32.31 -8.86 -4.22
C PHE A 245 -31.26 -7.76 -4.25
N GLU A 246 -30.58 -7.54 -3.13
CA GLU A 246 -29.48 -6.57 -3.06
C GLU A 246 -28.20 -7.12 -3.69
N TYR A 247 -27.92 -8.43 -3.53
CA TYR A 247 -26.72 -9.07 -4.07
C TYR A 247 -26.66 -8.96 -5.59
N TYR A 248 -27.71 -9.40 -6.30
CA TYR A 248 -27.74 -9.40 -7.77
C TYR A 248 -27.74 -7.99 -8.39
N HIS A 249 -28.01 -6.94 -7.60
CA HIS A 249 -28.06 -5.54 -8.08
C HIS A 249 -26.93 -4.65 -7.53
N ASN A 250 -25.88 -5.24 -6.94
CA ASN A 250 -24.70 -4.53 -6.46
C ASN A 250 -25.01 -3.43 -5.42
N GLN A 251 -25.99 -3.67 -4.53
CA GLN A 251 -26.38 -2.71 -3.49
C GLN A 251 -25.77 -3.08 -2.13
N GLU A 252 -26.18 -4.23 -1.59
CA GLU A 252 -25.73 -4.82 -0.32
C GLU A 252 -25.63 -3.81 0.85
N ILE A 253 -26.62 -2.92 0.95
CA ILE A 253 -26.71 -1.92 2.03
C ILE A 253 -27.15 -2.61 3.31
N GLU A 254 -28.09 -3.55 3.22
CA GLU A 254 -28.60 -4.28 4.38
C GLU A 254 -27.54 -5.16 5.03
N LEU A 255 -26.53 -5.61 4.28
CA LEU A 255 -25.49 -6.56 4.69
C LEU A 255 -24.77 -6.19 6.00
N PHE A 256 -24.68 -4.91 6.34
CA PHE A 256 -23.93 -4.43 7.50
C PHE A 256 -24.80 -4.03 8.70
N SER A 257 -26.11 -4.33 8.66
CA SER A 257 -27.08 -3.85 9.66
C SER A 257 -26.75 -4.24 11.11
N ASP A 258 -26.20 -5.43 11.34
CA ASP A 258 -25.93 -5.94 12.69
C ASP A 258 -24.44 -5.91 13.06
N ALA A 259 -23.57 -5.38 12.18
CA ALA A 259 -22.12 -5.35 12.40
C ALA A 259 -21.72 -4.51 13.63
N ASP A 260 -22.29 -3.31 13.77
CA ASP A 260 -22.04 -2.46 14.93
C ASP A 260 -22.61 -3.09 16.21
N ALA A 261 -23.79 -3.73 16.14
CA ALA A 261 -24.37 -4.42 17.28
C ALA A 261 -23.54 -5.63 17.74
N ALA A 262 -22.93 -6.37 16.80
CA ALA A 262 -21.98 -7.43 17.12
C ALA A 262 -20.70 -6.87 17.78
N PHE A 263 -20.21 -5.71 17.33
CA PHE A 263 -19.09 -5.01 17.95
C PHE A 263 -19.41 -4.49 19.37
N SER A 264 -20.61 -3.94 19.58
CA SER A 264 -21.10 -3.60 20.92
C SER A 264 -21.21 -4.85 21.80
N GLY A 265 -21.59 -5.99 21.21
CA GLY A 265 -21.61 -7.30 21.86
C GLY A 265 -20.22 -7.75 22.33
N PHE A 266 -19.19 -7.56 21.52
CA PHE A 266 -17.79 -7.78 21.91
C PHE A 266 -17.40 -6.91 23.10
N CYS A 267 -17.71 -5.61 23.07
CA CYS A 267 -17.37 -4.68 24.16
C CYS A 267 -18.10 -5.04 25.46
N ARG A 268 -19.39 -5.40 25.36
CA ARG A 268 -20.19 -5.84 26.51
C ARG A 268 -19.68 -7.15 27.10
N GLY A 269 -19.48 -8.15 26.24
CA GLY A 269 -18.94 -9.44 26.66
C GLY A 269 -17.55 -9.31 27.28
N CYS A 270 -16.74 -8.37 26.83
CA CYS A 270 -15.45 -8.07 27.44
C CYS A 270 -15.61 -7.55 28.88
N VAL A 271 -16.38 -6.48 29.08
CA VAL A 271 -16.58 -5.83 30.39
C VAL A 271 -17.26 -6.78 31.40
N GLU A 272 -18.19 -7.62 30.95
CA GLU A 272 -18.84 -8.62 31.78
C GLU A 272 -17.91 -9.78 32.19
N ASN A 273 -16.77 -9.96 31.52
CA ASN A 273 -15.84 -11.08 31.72
C ASN A 273 -14.40 -10.60 31.94
N PRO A 274 -14.10 -9.84 33.02
CA PRO A 274 -12.82 -9.16 33.20
C PRO A 274 -11.62 -10.08 33.39
N THR A 275 -11.84 -11.32 33.84
CA THR A 275 -10.78 -12.32 33.97
C THR A 275 -10.30 -12.86 32.62
N ALA A 276 -11.15 -12.81 31.58
CA ALA A 276 -10.87 -13.32 30.25
C ALA A 276 -10.54 -12.20 29.24
N CYS A 277 -10.97 -10.97 29.52
CA CYS A 277 -10.73 -9.81 28.66
C CYS A 277 -9.77 -8.80 29.31
N PRO A 278 -8.54 -8.62 28.80
CA PRO A 278 -7.61 -7.63 29.35
C PRO A 278 -8.03 -6.17 29.12
N LEU A 279 -8.99 -5.92 28.24
CA LEU A 279 -9.55 -4.57 28.02
C LEU A 279 -10.66 -4.22 29.01
N ALA A 280 -11.12 -5.19 29.82
CA ALA A 280 -12.15 -4.97 30.82
C ALA A 280 -11.55 -4.22 32.01
N GLN A 281 -11.55 -2.90 31.88
CA GLN A 281 -11.19 -1.98 32.95
C GLN A 281 -12.44 -1.56 33.71
N ASN A 282 -12.33 -0.60 34.64
CA ASN A 282 -13.49 -0.04 35.35
C ASN A 282 -14.30 0.93 34.47
N MET A 283 -14.58 0.50 33.23
CA MET A 283 -15.30 1.23 32.19
C MET A 283 -16.59 0.47 31.84
N THR A 284 -17.61 1.21 31.46
CA THR A 284 -18.81 0.65 30.84
C THR A 284 -18.52 0.12 29.44
N ALA A 285 -19.35 -0.80 28.94
CA ALA A 285 -19.23 -1.33 27.59
C ALA A 285 -19.27 -0.23 26.50
N ALA A 286 -20.08 0.80 26.71
CA ALA A 286 -20.19 1.93 25.78
C ALA A 286 -18.91 2.78 25.76
N GLU A 287 -18.28 3.00 26.92
CA GLU A 287 -17.01 3.71 27.00
C GLU A 287 -15.87 2.91 26.35
N LEU A 288 -15.86 1.58 26.51
CA LEU A 288 -14.90 0.71 25.81
C LEU A 288 -15.11 0.78 24.29
N GLU A 289 -16.36 0.73 23.83
CA GLU A 289 -16.69 0.81 22.40
C GLU A 289 -16.21 2.12 21.77
N GLU A 290 -16.58 3.27 22.37
CA GLU A 290 -16.09 4.58 21.93
C GLU A 290 -14.57 4.66 21.98
N SER A 291 -13.96 3.99 22.96
CA SER A 291 -12.52 3.97 23.09
C SER A 291 -11.84 3.24 21.92
N LEU A 292 -12.36 2.09 21.51
CA LEU A 292 -11.84 1.34 20.37
C LEU A 292 -12.07 2.08 19.05
N TYR A 293 -13.19 2.79 18.92
CA TYR A 293 -13.39 3.68 17.79
C TYR A 293 -12.39 4.85 17.78
N GLY A 294 -12.09 5.44 18.94
CA GLY A 294 -11.05 6.45 19.07
C GLY A 294 -9.67 5.93 18.66
N LEU A 295 -9.33 4.68 19.01
CA LEU A 295 -8.12 4.01 18.52
C LEU A 295 -8.11 3.91 16.99
N LEU A 296 -9.22 3.49 16.38
CA LEU A 296 -9.32 3.43 14.92
C LEU A 296 -9.13 4.81 14.28
N ASP A 297 -9.73 5.87 14.84
CA ASP A 297 -9.55 7.23 14.32
C ASP A 297 -8.11 7.74 14.47
N ILE A 298 -7.40 7.37 15.54
CA ILE A 298 -5.96 7.63 15.70
C ILE A 298 -5.17 6.94 14.58
N LEU A 299 -5.47 5.67 14.30
CA LEU A 299 -4.77 4.87 13.29
C LEU A 299 -4.97 5.37 11.85
N LYS A 300 -5.98 6.22 11.58
CA LYS A 300 -6.14 6.91 10.28
C LYS A 300 -5.06 7.97 10.07
N ALA A 301 -4.68 8.66 11.15
CA ALA A 301 -3.69 9.73 11.10
C ALA A 301 -2.27 9.22 11.42
N PHE A 302 -2.15 8.16 12.22
CA PHE A 302 -0.90 7.67 12.78
C PHE A 302 -0.84 6.13 12.77
N PRO A 303 -0.43 5.49 11.67
CA PRO A 303 -0.11 4.07 11.68
C PRO A 303 1.09 3.81 12.61
N ILE A 304 1.08 2.68 13.32
CA ILE A 304 2.07 2.37 14.36
C ILE A 304 2.95 1.20 13.91
N PRO A 305 4.29 1.30 13.98
CA PRO A 305 5.16 0.17 13.68
C PRO A 305 4.85 -1.07 14.52
N ASN A 306 4.73 -2.22 13.86
CA ASN A 306 4.53 -3.52 14.49
C ASN A 306 5.83 -4.34 14.37
N PRO A 307 6.66 -4.40 15.42
CA PRO A 307 7.97 -5.05 15.39
C PRO A 307 7.90 -6.58 15.27
N ASN A 308 6.73 -7.19 15.47
CA ASN A 308 6.55 -8.64 15.46
C ASN A 308 6.01 -9.19 14.12
N ARG A 309 5.78 -8.33 13.12
CA ARG A 309 5.19 -8.71 11.82
C ARG A 309 6.27 -8.76 10.72
N HIS A 310 7.01 -9.86 10.67
CA HIS A 310 8.08 -10.11 9.68
C HIS A 310 7.62 -10.91 8.45
N LEU A 311 6.36 -10.77 8.02
CA LEU A 311 5.86 -11.52 6.85
C LEU A 311 6.21 -10.79 5.54
N PRO A 312 6.61 -11.51 4.49
CA PRO A 312 6.80 -10.91 3.16
C PRO A 312 5.47 -10.35 2.65
N ASN A 313 5.53 -9.14 2.05
CA ASN A 313 4.41 -8.42 1.41
C ASN A 313 3.34 -7.81 2.34
N GLN A 314 3.62 -7.59 3.63
CA GLN A 314 2.77 -6.79 4.50
C GLN A 314 3.54 -5.63 5.12
N VAL A 315 2.91 -4.46 5.21
CA VAL A 315 3.48 -3.30 5.91
C VAL A 315 3.70 -3.70 7.38
N PRO A 316 4.89 -3.52 7.95
CA PRO A 316 5.21 -3.88 9.33
C PRO A 316 4.62 -2.86 10.31
N GLU A 317 3.34 -2.54 10.16
CA GLU A 317 2.61 -1.51 10.87
C GLU A 317 1.17 -1.98 11.20
N TRP A 318 0.64 -1.49 12.31
CA TRP A 318 -0.78 -1.42 12.60
C TRP A 318 -1.34 -0.15 11.96
N THR A 319 -2.08 -0.31 10.87
CA THR A 319 -2.83 0.75 10.19
C THR A 319 -4.33 0.67 10.53
N TYR A 320 -5.10 1.73 10.27
CA TYR A 320 -6.56 1.73 10.38
C TYR A 320 -7.18 0.50 9.72
N THR A 321 -6.82 0.28 8.46
CA THR A 321 -7.28 -0.83 7.63
C THR A 321 -6.96 -2.18 8.27
N SER A 322 -5.73 -2.38 8.75
CA SER A 322 -5.31 -3.66 9.32
C SER A 322 -6.01 -4.00 10.63
N VAL A 323 -6.19 -3.01 11.52
CA VAL A 323 -6.81 -3.20 12.84
C VAL A 323 -8.31 -3.33 12.71
N LYS A 324 -8.96 -2.45 11.94
CA LYS A 324 -10.40 -2.52 11.69
C LYS A 324 -10.78 -3.81 10.96
N GLY A 325 -10.01 -4.20 9.94
CA GLY A 325 -10.22 -5.46 9.22
C GLY A 325 -10.08 -6.68 10.14
N ASN A 326 -9.09 -6.68 11.04
CA ASN A 326 -8.93 -7.74 12.02
C ASN A 326 -10.12 -7.79 12.99
N ILE A 327 -10.52 -6.66 13.58
CA ILE A 327 -11.71 -6.57 14.45
C ILE A 327 -12.92 -7.16 13.73
N TYR A 328 -13.25 -6.66 12.55
CA TYR A 328 -14.42 -7.11 11.79
C TYR A 328 -14.36 -8.61 11.48
N SER A 329 -13.21 -9.13 11.05
CA SER A 329 -13.04 -10.58 10.77
C SER A 329 -13.24 -11.47 12.00
N ARG A 330 -12.90 -10.97 13.21
CA ARG A 330 -13.06 -11.71 14.47
C ARG A 330 -14.50 -11.65 14.99
N LEU A 331 -15.32 -10.69 14.54
CA LEU A 331 -16.75 -10.66 14.86
C LEU A 331 -17.51 -11.86 14.28
N TYR A 332 -16.96 -12.53 13.25
CA TYR A 332 -17.53 -13.75 12.68
C TYR A 332 -17.57 -14.89 13.71
N PHE A 333 -16.58 -14.93 14.61
CA PHE A 333 -16.29 -16.06 15.49
C PHE A 333 -16.11 -15.60 16.94
N PRO A 334 -17.19 -15.50 17.74
CA PRO A 334 -17.14 -15.01 19.12
C PRO A 334 -16.18 -15.75 20.06
N GLN A 335 -15.91 -17.03 19.81
CA GLN A 335 -14.91 -17.82 20.52
C GLN A 335 -13.48 -17.26 20.38
N THR A 336 -13.23 -16.40 19.39
CA THR A 336 -11.92 -15.76 19.16
C THR A 336 -11.80 -14.39 19.83
N TRP A 337 -12.87 -13.85 20.42
CA TRP A 337 -12.90 -12.54 21.06
C TRP A 337 -11.89 -12.36 22.20
N PRO A 338 -11.60 -13.37 23.06
CA PRO A 338 -10.52 -13.26 24.04
C PRO A 338 -9.14 -13.01 23.42
N ALA A 339 -8.87 -13.60 22.25
CA ALA A 339 -7.62 -13.38 21.53
C ALA A 339 -7.58 -11.98 20.91
N LEU A 340 -8.69 -11.54 20.30
CA LEU A 340 -8.83 -10.17 19.79
C LEU A 340 -8.57 -9.13 20.88
N ALA A 341 -9.16 -9.29 22.06
CA ALA A 341 -8.98 -8.37 23.17
C ALA A 341 -7.50 -8.26 23.61
N LYS A 342 -6.77 -9.38 23.64
CA LYS A 342 -5.33 -9.41 23.92
C LYS A 342 -4.51 -8.75 22.83
N GLU A 343 -4.85 -8.96 21.55
CA GLU A 343 -4.18 -8.30 20.43
C GLU A 343 -4.34 -6.77 20.53
N ILE A 344 -5.56 -6.29 20.81
CA ILE A 344 -5.85 -4.86 21.00
C ILE A 344 -5.13 -4.31 22.25
N GLU A 345 -5.12 -5.05 23.36
CA GLU A 345 -4.37 -4.65 24.56
C GLU A 345 -2.87 -4.50 24.27
N ALA A 346 -2.29 -5.41 23.47
CA ALA A 346 -0.90 -5.30 23.06
C ALA A 346 -0.63 -4.07 22.18
N ILE A 347 -1.55 -3.73 21.27
CA ILE A 347 -1.49 -2.49 20.47
C ILE A 347 -1.50 -1.28 21.40
N ILE A 348 -2.49 -1.20 22.29
CA ILE A 348 -2.63 -0.11 23.26
C ILE A 348 -1.37 -0.03 24.12
N THR A 349 -0.91 -1.14 24.68
CA THR A 349 0.28 -1.20 25.54
C THR A 349 1.54 -0.74 24.80
N THR A 350 1.69 -1.08 23.53
CA THR A 350 2.83 -0.62 22.71
C THR A 350 2.77 0.89 22.53
N ILE A 351 1.60 1.46 22.20
CA ILE A 351 1.39 2.91 22.15
C ILE A 351 1.73 3.53 23.52
N LEU A 352 1.32 2.86 24.60
CA LEU A 352 1.51 3.34 25.95
C LEU A 352 2.96 3.25 26.40
N THR A 353 3.75 2.23 26.05
CA THR A 353 5.05 1.97 26.70
C THR A 353 6.24 2.49 25.90
N ASP A 354 6.04 2.83 24.63
CA ASP A 354 7.10 3.35 23.79
C ASP A 354 7.29 4.87 24.02
N ASP A 355 8.31 5.23 24.80
CA ASP A 355 8.71 6.61 25.04
C ASP A 355 9.15 7.32 23.73
N SER A 356 9.53 6.58 22.68
CA SER A 356 9.79 7.16 21.35
C SER A 356 8.49 7.56 20.64
N THR A 357 7.41 6.80 20.80
CA THR A 357 6.07 7.16 20.30
C THR A 357 5.48 8.33 21.11
N ARG A 358 5.63 8.35 22.45
CA ARG A 358 5.18 9.48 23.30
C ARG A 358 5.96 10.78 23.05
N SER A 359 7.28 10.71 22.83
CA SER A 359 8.12 11.89 22.61
C SER A 359 8.01 12.46 21.19
N ARG A 360 7.71 11.62 20.19
CA ARG A 360 7.46 12.05 18.80
C ARG A 360 6.12 12.77 18.62
N TRP A 361 5.10 12.43 19.42
CA TRP A 361 3.72 12.95 19.22
C TRP A 361 3.06 13.50 20.51
N PRO A 362 3.47 14.65 21.06
CA PRO A 362 2.99 15.18 22.34
C PRO A 362 1.49 15.57 22.38
N GLU A 363 0.89 15.98 21.25
CA GLU A 363 -0.56 16.27 21.16
C GLU A 363 -1.41 15.00 21.07
N LEU A 364 -0.87 13.95 20.41
CA LEU A 364 -1.41 12.59 20.46
C LEU A 364 -1.27 12.06 21.88
N ALA A 365 -0.13 12.23 22.54
CA ALA A 365 0.05 11.90 23.95
C ALA A 365 -0.94 12.66 24.84
N LYS A 366 -1.39 13.88 24.50
CA LYS A 366 -2.47 14.59 25.22
C LYS A 366 -3.88 14.01 24.97
N LYS A 367 -4.25 13.70 23.73
CA LYS A 367 -5.54 13.05 23.40
C LYS A 367 -5.60 11.63 23.93
N LEU A 368 -4.50 10.91 23.77
CA LEU A 368 -4.24 9.62 24.36
C LEU A 368 -4.20 9.77 25.88
N ASN A 369 -3.63 10.83 26.48
CA ASN A 369 -3.69 11.08 27.94
C ASN A 369 -5.11 11.33 28.42
N ALA A 370 -5.98 12.02 27.68
CA ALA A 370 -7.40 12.16 28.04
C ALA A 370 -8.18 10.83 27.95
N PHE A 371 -7.83 9.99 26.96
CA PHE A 371 -8.29 8.61 26.84
C PHE A 371 -7.72 7.68 27.94
N ILE A 372 -6.46 7.93 28.32
CA ILE A 372 -5.68 7.22 29.34
C ILE A 372 -6.09 7.66 30.75
N ASP A 373 -6.55 8.88 30.97
CA ASP A 373 -7.03 9.36 32.28
C ASP A 373 -8.34 8.64 32.65
N ILE A 374 -9.10 8.20 31.64
CA ILE A 374 -10.23 7.27 31.77
C ILE A 374 -9.72 5.84 32.09
N LEU A 375 -8.64 5.38 31.44
CA LEU A 375 -8.05 4.05 31.65
C LEU A 375 -7.19 3.92 32.94
N LYS A 376 -6.65 5.02 33.46
CA LYS A 376 -5.74 5.06 34.63
C LYS A 376 -6.45 5.39 35.93
N ALA A 377 -7.73 5.74 35.90
CA ALA A 377 -8.47 6.16 37.08
C ALA A 377 -8.53 5.09 38.18
N GLU A 378 -8.38 3.78 37.88
CA GLU A 378 -8.32 2.74 38.91
C GLU A 378 -7.29 1.65 38.58
N GLY A 379 -6.20 1.66 39.35
CA GLY A 379 -4.98 0.94 39.04
C GLY A 379 -5.09 -0.59 39.07
N THR A 380 -4.62 -1.23 38.01
CA THR A 380 -3.88 -2.51 38.03
C THR A 380 -3.28 -2.78 36.63
N PHE A 381 -2.04 -2.37 36.42
CA PHE A 381 -1.21 -2.85 35.30
C PHE A 381 0.12 -3.33 35.89
N SER A 382 0.35 -4.64 35.94
CA SER A 382 1.67 -5.20 36.29
C SER A 382 2.34 -5.77 35.03
N SER A 383 3.54 -5.30 34.76
CA SER A 383 4.37 -5.57 33.59
C SER A 383 4.93 -7.00 33.52
N GLU A 384 4.59 -7.87 34.47
CA GLU A 384 5.17 -9.21 34.59
C GLU A 384 4.38 -10.31 33.86
N GLN A 385 3.08 -10.12 33.58
CA GLN A 385 2.27 -11.16 32.89
C GLN A 385 2.48 -11.19 31.37
N ALA A 386 3.08 -10.15 30.77
CA ALA A 386 3.30 -10.03 29.32
C ALA A 386 4.45 -10.90 28.78
N ARG A 387 5.30 -11.48 29.64
CA ARG A 387 6.51 -12.21 29.20
C ARG A 387 6.34 -13.72 29.00
N GLY A 388 5.17 -14.30 29.31
CA GLY A 388 5.00 -15.76 29.40
C GLY A 388 4.12 -16.46 28.36
N LEU A 389 3.53 -15.78 27.37
CA LEU A 389 2.42 -16.36 26.57
C LEU A 389 2.63 -16.42 25.05
N TYR A 390 3.87 -16.24 24.58
CA TYR A 390 4.22 -16.22 23.15
C TYR A 390 4.51 -17.59 22.50
N SER A 391 4.06 -18.72 23.07
CA SER A 391 4.38 -20.05 22.53
C SER A 391 3.19 -20.88 22.03
N ARG A 392 2.01 -20.29 21.78
CA ARG A 392 0.85 -21.09 21.33
C ARG A 392 -0.11 -20.44 20.33
N ALA A 393 0.40 -19.65 19.40
CA ALA A 393 -0.33 -19.21 18.20
C ALA A 393 0.34 -19.65 16.88
N ASP A 394 1.26 -20.61 16.92
CA ASP A 394 2.14 -20.97 15.79
C ASP A 394 1.56 -21.92 14.72
N ASN A 395 0.25 -22.21 14.73
CA ASN A 395 -0.35 -23.12 13.73
C ASN A 395 -1.27 -22.45 12.70
N GLN A 396 -1.32 -21.11 12.61
CA GLN A 396 -1.96 -20.41 11.47
C GLN A 396 -0.95 -19.87 10.44
N THR A 397 0.35 -20.01 10.70
CA THR A 397 1.44 -19.45 9.90
C THR A 397 1.72 -20.23 8.60
N GLU A 398 1.18 -21.45 8.46
CA GLU A 398 1.30 -22.27 7.24
C GLU A 398 0.18 -22.01 6.22
N ILE A 399 -0.99 -21.49 6.61
CA ILE A 399 -2.11 -21.22 5.68
C ILE A 399 -1.88 -19.93 4.87
N ILE A 400 -1.19 -18.94 5.44
CA ILE A 400 -1.05 -17.60 4.83
C ILE A 400 0.13 -17.56 3.84
N LYS A 401 1.05 -18.53 3.87
CA LYS A 401 2.26 -18.56 3.00
C LYS A 401 2.00 -18.96 1.53
N ALA A 402 0.76 -19.25 1.12
CA ALA A 402 0.44 -19.78 -0.22
C ALA A 402 -0.67 -19.04 -0.99
N ALA A 403 -0.92 -17.75 -0.71
CA ALA A 403 -1.93 -16.98 -1.43
C ALA A 403 -1.33 -15.75 -2.12
N LEU A 404 -1.05 -15.88 -3.42
CA LEU A 404 -1.42 -14.80 -4.34
C LEU A 404 -2.87 -14.41 -4.02
N PRO A 405 -3.23 -13.13 -3.83
CA PRO A 405 -4.62 -12.69 -3.82
C PRO A 405 -5.47 -13.47 -4.83
N ASP A 406 -6.45 -14.21 -4.30
CA ASP A 406 -7.37 -15.02 -5.09
C ASP A 406 -8.50 -14.12 -5.60
N HIS A 407 -8.68 -14.03 -6.92
CA HIS A 407 -9.66 -13.13 -7.52
C HIS A 407 -11.03 -13.80 -7.69
N SER A 408 -11.17 -15.05 -7.24
CA SER A 408 -12.39 -15.87 -7.32
C SER A 408 -13.63 -15.19 -6.74
N LEU A 409 -13.50 -14.50 -5.60
CA LEU A 409 -14.62 -13.76 -5.01
C LEU A 409 -15.16 -12.66 -5.94
N ALA A 410 -14.27 -11.84 -6.50
CA ALA A 410 -14.66 -10.80 -7.46
C ALA A 410 -15.18 -11.43 -8.77
N GLY A 411 -14.50 -12.46 -9.28
CA GLY A 411 -14.90 -13.16 -10.50
C GLY A 411 -16.33 -13.70 -10.44
N ILE A 412 -16.67 -14.42 -9.37
CA ILE A 412 -18.00 -15.01 -9.19
C ILE A 412 -19.03 -13.90 -8.97
N LYS A 413 -18.78 -13.00 -8.01
CA LYS A 413 -19.74 -11.97 -7.62
C LYS A 413 -20.05 -11.00 -8.76
N CYS A 414 -19.04 -10.53 -9.48
CA CYS A 414 -19.25 -9.64 -10.63
C CYS A 414 -19.86 -10.37 -11.84
N SER A 415 -19.68 -11.70 -11.94
CA SER A 415 -20.37 -12.53 -12.92
C SER A 415 -21.86 -12.66 -12.62
N ASP A 416 -22.27 -12.60 -11.36
CA ASP A 416 -23.67 -12.70 -10.96
C ASP A 416 -24.45 -11.38 -11.12
N MET A 417 -23.80 -10.25 -10.85
CA MET A 417 -24.47 -8.95 -10.75
C MET A 417 -24.98 -8.37 -12.10
N PHE A 418 -26.14 -7.71 -12.04
CA PHE A 418 -26.67 -6.84 -13.08
C PHE A 418 -26.21 -5.41 -12.84
N ILE A 419 -25.38 -4.89 -13.74
CA ILE A 419 -24.77 -3.56 -13.63
C ILE A 419 -24.90 -2.89 -14.98
N ASP A 420 -25.51 -1.70 -15.00
CA ASP A 420 -25.66 -0.86 -16.18
C ASP A 420 -25.09 0.54 -15.92
N GLY A 421 -24.26 1.05 -16.85
CA GLY A 421 -23.86 2.46 -16.90
C GLY A 421 -23.11 2.99 -15.66
N ALA A 422 -22.25 2.18 -15.05
CA ALA A 422 -21.61 2.53 -13.79
C ALA A 422 -20.49 3.57 -13.97
N SER A 423 -20.51 4.58 -13.10
CA SER A 423 -19.44 5.52 -12.85
C SER A 423 -19.26 5.65 -11.34
N LEU A 424 -18.10 6.15 -10.89
CA LEU A 424 -17.90 6.42 -9.47
C LEU A 424 -19.02 7.31 -8.93
N HIS A 425 -19.40 8.36 -9.69
CA HIS A 425 -20.48 9.28 -9.32
C HIS A 425 -21.81 8.55 -9.05
N ASN A 426 -22.19 7.60 -9.91
CA ASN A 426 -23.45 6.85 -9.78
C ASN A 426 -23.42 5.88 -8.60
N MET A 427 -22.25 5.39 -8.19
CA MET A 427 -22.11 4.47 -7.06
C MET A 427 -21.94 5.16 -5.70
N LEU A 428 -21.44 6.40 -5.67
CA LEU A 428 -21.20 7.13 -4.42
C LEU A 428 -22.41 7.12 -3.47
N PRO A 429 -23.67 7.28 -3.91
CA PRO A 429 -24.83 7.17 -3.03
C PRO A 429 -24.93 5.80 -2.33
N THR A 430 -24.76 4.71 -3.06
CA THR A 430 -24.79 3.33 -2.51
C THR A 430 -23.63 3.10 -1.54
N LEU A 431 -22.41 3.51 -1.91
CA LEU A 431 -21.23 3.38 -1.04
C LEU A 431 -21.41 4.19 0.26
N LYS A 432 -21.93 5.42 0.17
CA LYS A 432 -22.24 6.24 1.35
C LYS A 432 -23.32 5.61 2.22
N ALA A 433 -24.38 5.06 1.62
CA ALA A 433 -25.44 4.38 2.36
C ALA A 433 -24.90 3.18 3.15
N ARG A 434 -23.99 2.39 2.54
CA ARG A 434 -23.28 1.30 3.25
C ARG A 434 -22.46 1.81 4.43
N MET A 435 -21.63 2.84 4.21
CA MET A 435 -20.80 3.43 5.28
C MET A 435 -21.63 4.08 6.40
N GLN A 436 -22.81 4.60 6.09
CA GLN A 436 -23.75 5.13 7.08
C GLN A 436 -24.47 4.02 7.85
N LYS A 437 -24.57 2.82 7.29
CA LYS A 437 -25.25 1.69 7.93
C LYS A 437 -24.47 1.11 9.10
N SER A 438 -23.13 1.08 9.00
CA SER A 438 -22.26 0.58 10.07
C SER A 438 -20.91 1.27 10.06
N ARG A 439 -20.46 1.71 11.25
CA ARG A 439 -19.14 2.31 11.45
C ARG A 439 -18.03 1.27 11.38
N ILE A 440 -18.26 0.03 11.85
CA ILE A 440 -17.23 -1.02 11.85
C ILE A 440 -17.17 -1.83 10.54
N GLY A 441 -18.30 -2.01 9.86
CA GLY A 441 -18.43 -2.88 8.68
C GLY A 441 -18.82 -2.16 7.39
N GLY A 442 -19.36 -0.94 7.43
CA GLY A 442 -19.98 -0.31 6.25
C GLY A 442 -19.04 0.06 5.10
N ASP A 443 -17.75 0.26 5.39
CA ASP A 443 -16.68 0.44 4.40
C ASP A 443 -15.85 -0.84 4.20
N ALA A 444 -16.23 -1.95 4.85
CA ALA A 444 -15.59 -3.23 4.62
C ALA A 444 -15.91 -3.70 3.19
N SER A 445 -14.87 -4.13 2.49
CA SER A 445 -14.98 -4.72 1.16
C SER A 445 -15.58 -3.81 0.08
N ILE A 446 -15.39 -2.48 0.18
CA ILE A 446 -15.83 -1.50 -0.83
C ILE A 446 -15.20 -1.75 -2.22
N GLN A 447 -14.03 -2.37 -2.29
CA GLN A 447 -13.36 -2.67 -3.57
C GLN A 447 -14.16 -3.61 -4.49
N VAL A 448 -14.97 -4.52 -3.95
CA VAL A 448 -15.71 -5.51 -4.73
C VAL A 448 -16.82 -4.89 -5.57
N PRO A 449 -17.77 -4.10 -5.01
CA PRO A 449 -18.80 -3.45 -5.83
C PRO A 449 -18.22 -2.50 -6.88
N MET A 450 -17.06 -1.87 -6.59
CA MET A 450 -16.37 -1.01 -7.57
C MET A 450 -15.72 -1.81 -8.70
N THR A 451 -15.15 -2.97 -8.39
CA THR A 451 -14.65 -3.91 -9.39
C THR A 451 -15.78 -4.41 -10.27
N CYS A 452 -16.92 -4.78 -9.69
CA CYS A 452 -18.07 -5.23 -10.46
C CYS A 452 -18.64 -4.12 -11.35
N ALA A 453 -18.62 -2.87 -10.89
CA ALA A 453 -19.00 -1.71 -11.69
C ALA A 453 -18.13 -1.51 -12.94
N ASN A 454 -16.85 -1.87 -12.88
CA ASN A 454 -15.92 -1.78 -14.00
C ASN A 454 -15.76 -3.09 -14.80
N TRP A 455 -16.59 -4.10 -14.51
CA TRP A 455 -16.48 -5.43 -15.08
C TRP A 455 -16.68 -5.44 -16.60
N LYS A 456 -15.81 -6.16 -17.32
CA LYS A 456 -15.68 -6.01 -18.79
C LYS A 456 -16.38 -7.09 -19.61
N PHE A 457 -16.87 -8.16 -19.00
CA PHE A 457 -17.58 -9.23 -19.70
C PHE A 457 -18.80 -9.68 -18.91
N LYS A 458 -19.76 -10.31 -19.59
CA LYS A 458 -20.99 -10.82 -18.97
C LYS A 458 -20.89 -12.33 -18.79
N ALA A 459 -21.50 -12.85 -17.72
CA ALA A 459 -21.68 -14.28 -17.58
C ALA A 459 -22.63 -14.79 -18.67
N LYS A 460 -22.41 -16.04 -19.14
CA LYS A 460 -23.29 -16.66 -20.15
C LYS A 460 -24.70 -16.92 -19.62
N GLU A 461 -24.82 -17.12 -18.31
CA GLU A 461 -26.09 -17.22 -17.63
C GLU A 461 -26.02 -16.47 -16.29
N ARG A 462 -27.02 -15.64 -16.05
CA ARG A 462 -27.28 -15.00 -14.76
C ARG A 462 -28.71 -15.32 -14.37
N TYR A 463 -28.94 -15.56 -13.09
CA TYR A 463 -30.30 -15.74 -12.62
C TYR A 463 -31.03 -14.40 -12.61
N SER A 464 -32.09 -14.26 -13.40
CA SER A 464 -32.91 -13.05 -13.49
C SER A 464 -34.39 -13.29 -13.13
N GLY A 465 -34.73 -14.48 -12.63
CA GLY A 465 -36.08 -14.81 -12.22
C GLY A 465 -36.45 -14.19 -10.87
N ASP A 466 -37.72 -14.27 -10.49
CA ASP A 466 -38.12 -13.95 -9.13
C ASP A 466 -37.83 -15.12 -8.18
N PHE A 467 -37.78 -14.87 -6.87
CA PHE A 467 -37.59 -15.91 -5.86
C PHE A 467 -38.94 -16.43 -5.33
N LYS A 468 -40.04 -16.28 -6.10
CA LYS A 468 -41.38 -16.66 -5.67
C LYS A 468 -41.70 -18.08 -6.09
N VAL A 469 -41.11 -19.04 -5.39
CA VAL A 469 -41.27 -20.46 -5.69
C VAL A 469 -41.71 -21.25 -4.46
N LYS A 470 -42.42 -22.37 -4.71
CA LYS A 470 -42.83 -23.30 -3.66
C LYS A 470 -42.11 -24.61 -3.84
N THR A 471 -41.42 -25.05 -2.80
CA THR A 471 -40.74 -26.34 -2.72
C THR A 471 -41.62 -27.37 -2.03
N LYS A 472 -41.29 -28.66 -2.18
CA LYS A 472 -42.01 -29.78 -1.55
C LYS A 472 -42.04 -29.66 -0.02
N THR A 473 -40.88 -29.39 0.59
CA THR A 473 -40.78 -28.97 2.00
C THR A 473 -40.40 -27.50 2.00
N PRO A 474 -41.11 -26.62 2.75
CA PRO A 474 -40.72 -25.21 2.82
C PRO A 474 -39.28 -25.05 3.33
N VAL A 475 -38.61 -23.99 2.88
CA VAL A 475 -37.22 -23.71 3.21
C VAL A 475 -37.10 -23.34 4.70
N LEU A 476 -36.13 -23.91 5.40
CA LEU A 476 -35.75 -23.49 6.75
C LEU A 476 -34.68 -22.40 6.64
N VAL A 477 -34.97 -21.23 7.18
CA VAL A 477 -34.06 -20.07 7.16
C VAL A 477 -33.56 -19.86 8.59
N ILE A 478 -32.25 -19.78 8.79
CA ILE A 478 -31.65 -19.55 10.11
C ILE A 478 -30.93 -18.19 10.08
N GLY A 479 -31.30 -17.33 11.03
CA GLY A 479 -30.67 -16.02 11.21
C GLY A 479 -30.32 -15.78 12.66
N ASN A 480 -29.11 -15.29 12.91
CA ASN A 480 -28.66 -14.93 14.26
C ASN A 480 -29.16 -13.53 14.64
N THR A 481 -29.30 -13.23 15.94
CA THR A 481 -29.63 -11.87 16.40
C THR A 481 -28.59 -10.85 15.96
N TYR A 482 -27.30 -11.20 16.03
CA TYR A 482 -26.19 -10.29 15.75
C TYR A 482 -25.15 -10.96 14.84
N ASP A 483 -25.52 -11.12 13.57
CA ASP A 483 -24.61 -11.59 12.52
C ASP A 483 -23.96 -10.38 11.80
N PRO A 484 -22.63 -10.17 11.93
CA PRO A 484 -21.97 -9.00 11.36
C PRO A 484 -21.82 -9.04 9.83
N VAL A 485 -22.22 -10.13 9.18
CA VAL A 485 -22.01 -10.41 7.75
C VAL A 485 -23.32 -10.61 7.03
N THR A 486 -24.25 -11.35 7.63
CA THR A 486 -25.56 -11.70 7.06
C THR A 486 -26.66 -11.46 8.09
N PRO A 487 -27.07 -10.19 8.28
CA PRO A 487 -27.87 -9.76 9.40
C PRO A 487 -29.27 -10.36 9.41
N LEU A 488 -29.92 -10.35 10.57
CA LEU A 488 -31.23 -10.96 10.78
C LEU A 488 -32.30 -10.43 9.82
N VAL A 489 -32.18 -9.16 9.41
CA VAL A 489 -33.10 -8.54 8.44
C VAL A 489 -33.07 -9.26 7.09
N SER A 490 -31.90 -9.70 6.62
CA SER A 490 -31.77 -10.48 5.38
C SER A 490 -32.48 -11.82 5.50
N ALA A 491 -32.31 -12.51 6.63
CA ALA A 491 -33.00 -13.78 6.90
C ALA A 491 -34.53 -13.60 6.94
N LYS A 492 -35.03 -12.52 7.56
CA LYS A 492 -36.47 -12.18 7.54
C LYS A 492 -36.98 -11.98 6.12
N ASN A 493 -36.32 -11.11 5.35
CA ASN A 493 -36.72 -10.78 3.98
C ASN A 493 -36.73 -12.03 3.07
N VAL A 494 -35.71 -12.89 3.18
CA VAL A 494 -35.60 -14.12 2.39
C VAL A 494 -36.63 -15.16 2.82
N SER A 495 -36.91 -15.29 4.12
CA SER A 495 -37.95 -16.21 4.61
C SER A 495 -39.33 -15.85 4.09
N GLU A 496 -39.67 -14.55 4.02
CA GLU A 496 -40.94 -14.10 3.44
C GLU A 496 -40.98 -14.34 1.92
N THR A 497 -39.87 -14.11 1.24
CA THR A 497 -39.76 -14.23 -0.22
C THR A 497 -39.90 -15.67 -0.72
N LEU A 498 -39.23 -16.61 -0.05
CA LEU A 498 -39.26 -18.04 -0.41
C LEU A 498 -40.43 -18.80 0.23
N GLU A 499 -41.36 -18.10 0.92
CA GLU A 499 -42.38 -18.71 1.77
C GLU A 499 -41.80 -19.75 2.76
N GLY A 500 -40.59 -19.47 3.27
CA GLY A 500 -39.88 -20.29 4.23
C GLY A 500 -40.27 -20.00 5.68
N VAL A 501 -39.65 -20.72 6.62
CA VAL A 501 -39.80 -20.48 8.06
C VAL A 501 -38.47 -20.02 8.64
N LEU A 502 -38.49 -18.84 9.27
CA LEU A 502 -37.35 -18.30 10.01
C LEU A 502 -37.24 -18.96 11.39
N LEU A 503 -36.08 -19.55 11.65
CA LEU A 503 -35.57 -19.88 12.97
C LEU A 503 -34.59 -18.80 13.41
N HIS A 504 -34.94 -18.09 14.47
CA HIS A 504 -34.10 -17.04 15.03
C HIS A 504 -33.17 -17.63 16.09
N GLN A 505 -31.85 -17.64 15.86
CA GLN A 505 -30.88 -17.99 16.89
C GLN A 505 -30.44 -16.74 17.66
N ASP A 506 -30.59 -16.75 18.98
CA ASP A 506 -30.19 -15.65 19.86
C ASP A 506 -28.70 -15.68 20.18
N SER A 507 -27.88 -15.42 19.17
CA SER A 507 -26.43 -15.49 19.26
C SER A 507 -25.73 -14.35 18.53
N TYR A 508 -24.44 -14.23 18.84
CA TYR A 508 -23.48 -13.46 18.05
C TYR A 508 -22.73 -14.38 17.09
N GLY A 509 -22.11 -13.79 16.07
CA GLY A 509 -21.29 -14.51 15.11
C GLY A 509 -22.02 -14.75 13.79
N HIS A 510 -21.23 -15.09 12.77
CA HIS A 510 -21.72 -15.37 11.44
C HIS A 510 -22.25 -16.80 11.37
N ASP A 511 -23.49 -17.00 10.88
CA ASP A 511 -24.17 -18.30 10.82
C ASP A 511 -24.39 -19.00 12.18
N SER A 512 -25.13 -20.12 12.19
CA SER A 512 -25.54 -20.77 13.45
C SER A 512 -24.44 -21.59 14.15
N LEU A 513 -23.34 -21.93 13.47
CA LEU A 513 -22.34 -22.88 13.97
C LEU A 513 -21.30 -22.29 14.95
N PRO A 514 -20.89 -21.00 14.90
CA PRO A 514 -19.94 -20.46 15.88
C PRO A 514 -20.41 -20.44 17.33
N GLN A 515 -21.72 -20.46 17.57
CA GLN A 515 -22.28 -20.57 18.92
C GLN A 515 -23.35 -21.66 18.95
N ALA A 516 -23.04 -22.78 19.61
CA ALA A 516 -23.94 -23.93 19.64
C ALA A 516 -25.24 -23.62 20.40
N SER A 517 -26.36 -23.95 19.77
CA SER A 517 -27.67 -23.99 20.43
C SER A 517 -28.27 -25.39 20.29
N LEU A 518 -28.59 -26.02 21.42
CA LEU A 518 -29.30 -27.31 21.43
C LEU A 518 -30.68 -27.19 20.78
N CYS A 519 -31.35 -26.05 20.97
CA CYS A 519 -32.65 -25.76 20.37
C CYS A 519 -32.54 -25.71 18.84
N THR A 520 -31.56 -24.97 18.31
CA THR A 520 -31.31 -24.89 16.86
C THR A 520 -30.93 -26.25 16.29
N ALA A 521 -30.00 -26.98 16.93
CA ALA A 521 -29.59 -28.29 16.47
C ALA A 521 -30.75 -29.32 16.46
N LYS A 522 -31.68 -29.25 17.43
CA LYS A 522 -32.89 -30.08 17.42
C LYS A 522 -33.84 -29.72 16.28
N ALA A 523 -33.98 -28.43 15.95
CA ALA A 523 -34.79 -27.98 14.81
C ALA A 523 -34.19 -28.45 13.48
N ILE A 524 -32.88 -28.29 13.28
CA ILE A 524 -32.13 -28.79 12.12
C ILE A 524 -32.32 -30.31 11.98
N ARG A 525 -32.18 -31.06 13.09
CA ARG A 525 -32.38 -32.51 13.12
C ARG A 525 -33.80 -32.90 12.70
N ALA A 526 -34.82 -32.25 13.27
CA ALA A 526 -36.22 -32.52 12.96
C ALA A 526 -36.52 -32.21 11.47
N TYR A 527 -35.97 -31.11 10.97
CA TYR A 527 -36.12 -30.70 9.60
C TYR A 527 -35.51 -31.73 8.64
N PHE A 528 -34.22 -32.05 8.75
CA PHE A 528 -33.61 -33.01 7.82
C PHE A 528 -34.19 -34.43 7.93
N LEU A 529 -34.51 -34.91 9.14
CA LEU A 529 -35.00 -36.28 9.32
C LEU A 529 -36.48 -36.48 8.95
N ARG A 530 -37.32 -35.45 9.13
CA ARG A 530 -38.79 -35.56 9.04
C ARG A 530 -39.47 -34.47 8.20
N GLY A 531 -38.75 -33.42 7.81
CA GLY A 531 -39.33 -32.24 7.15
C GLY A 531 -40.13 -31.36 8.10
N GLU A 532 -39.96 -31.53 9.41
CA GLU A 532 -40.65 -30.73 10.42
C GLU A 532 -39.97 -29.36 10.58
N LEU A 533 -40.74 -28.30 10.40
CA LEU A 533 -40.30 -26.93 10.60
C LEU A 533 -40.58 -26.48 12.03
N PRO A 534 -39.78 -25.55 12.59
CA PRO A 534 -40.08 -24.93 13.87
C PRO A 534 -41.38 -24.12 13.78
N GLN A 535 -41.97 -23.78 14.94
CA GLN A 535 -43.11 -22.88 14.96
C GLN A 535 -42.69 -21.48 14.46
N VAL A 536 -43.57 -20.78 13.75
CA VAL A 536 -43.29 -19.41 13.30
C VAL A 536 -42.98 -18.52 14.51
N GLY A 537 -41.87 -17.78 14.45
CA GLY A 537 -41.39 -16.96 15.56
C GLY A 537 -40.58 -17.72 16.61
N THR A 538 -40.20 -18.98 16.35
CA THR A 538 -39.29 -19.72 17.23
C THR A 538 -37.97 -18.97 17.36
N LYS A 539 -37.60 -18.70 18.62
CA LYS A 539 -36.32 -18.11 19.00
C LYS A 539 -35.55 -19.10 19.88
N CYS A 540 -34.35 -19.48 19.47
CA CYS A 540 -33.49 -20.42 20.18
C CYS A 540 -32.33 -19.68 20.86
N SER A 541 -32.18 -19.77 22.17
CA SER A 541 -31.03 -19.22 22.89
C SER A 541 -29.78 -20.08 22.73
N THR A 542 -28.63 -19.45 22.98
CA THR A 542 -27.34 -20.12 23.19
C THR A 542 -26.96 -20.02 24.65
N GLU A 543 -26.42 -21.11 25.21
CA GLU A 543 -25.86 -21.14 26.57
C GLU A 543 -24.33 -20.88 26.54
N VAL A 544 -23.78 -20.53 25.37
CA VAL A 544 -22.35 -20.26 25.19
C VAL A 544 -22.01 -18.92 25.81
N GLN A 545 -21.17 -18.94 26.83
CA GLN A 545 -20.67 -17.74 27.47
C GLN A 545 -19.74 -16.96 26.51
N LEU A 546 -20.03 -15.68 26.31
CA LEU A 546 -19.10 -14.77 25.61
C LEU A 546 -17.77 -14.70 26.35
N PHE A 547 -16.66 -14.63 25.62
CA PHE A 547 -15.31 -14.74 26.18
C PHE A 547 -14.99 -16.08 26.87
N GLY A 548 -15.84 -17.10 26.69
CA GLY A 548 -15.54 -18.48 27.03
C GLY A 548 -14.45 -19.09 26.12
N LYS A 549 -13.94 -20.27 26.52
CA LYS A 549 -12.88 -20.98 25.76
C LYS A 549 -13.42 -21.89 24.65
N ASN A 550 -14.73 -22.10 24.57
CA ASN A 550 -15.36 -23.07 23.66
C ASN A 550 -16.57 -22.46 22.94
N ASP A 551 -17.05 -23.19 21.92
CA ASP A 551 -18.19 -22.84 21.07
C ASP A 551 -19.51 -23.54 21.52
N GLY A 552 -19.46 -24.28 22.62
CA GLY A 552 -20.60 -25.04 23.18
C GLY A 552 -20.93 -26.37 22.49
N TRP A 553 -20.27 -26.73 21.39
CA TRP A 553 -20.67 -27.91 20.61
C TRP A 553 -20.42 -29.23 21.33
N GLU A 554 -19.40 -29.35 22.17
CA GLU A 554 -19.17 -30.57 22.96
C GLU A 554 -20.38 -30.93 23.82
N ASP A 555 -20.97 -29.94 24.50
CA ASP A 555 -22.10 -30.17 25.40
C ASP A 555 -23.40 -30.39 24.63
N VAL A 556 -23.58 -29.69 23.50
CA VAL A 556 -24.69 -29.96 22.58
C VAL A 556 -24.58 -31.37 22.01
N ILE A 557 -23.40 -31.83 21.58
CA ILE A 557 -23.18 -33.19 21.07
C ILE A 557 -23.51 -34.24 22.14
N LYS A 558 -23.00 -34.06 23.37
CA LYS A 558 -23.32 -34.94 24.52
C LYS A 558 -24.83 -35.03 24.77
N GLN A 559 -25.53 -33.89 24.76
CA GLN A 559 -26.97 -33.84 25.02
C GLN A 559 -27.81 -34.38 23.85
N LEU A 560 -27.30 -34.25 22.63
CA LEU A 560 -27.92 -34.80 21.42
C LEU A 560 -27.73 -36.31 21.27
N GLN A 561 -26.89 -36.92 22.12
CA GLN A 561 -26.61 -38.35 22.22
C GLN A 561 -26.45 -39.03 20.86
N ILE A 562 -25.56 -38.51 20.01
CA ILE A 562 -24.89 -39.43 19.08
C ILE A 562 -23.83 -40.13 19.93
N GLU A 563 -24.21 -41.25 20.54
CA GLU A 563 -23.20 -42.23 20.92
C GLU A 563 -22.48 -42.65 19.64
N PRO A 564 -21.15 -42.48 19.54
CA PRO A 564 -20.40 -43.26 18.59
C PRO A 564 -20.57 -44.72 19.01
N LEU A 565 -21.35 -45.49 18.25
CA LEU A 565 -21.30 -46.95 18.22
C LEU A 565 -21.28 -47.65 19.59
N ARG A 566 -22.36 -47.51 20.37
CA ARG A 566 -22.71 -48.53 21.37
C ARG A 566 -23.11 -49.87 20.76
N ALA A 567 -23.14 -50.02 19.42
CA ALA A 567 -23.33 -51.33 18.78
C ALA A 567 -22.10 -52.24 18.99
N GLU A 568 -20.88 -51.69 18.89
CA GLU A 568 -19.67 -52.43 19.20
C GLU A 568 -19.41 -52.52 20.70
N GLU A 569 -19.73 -51.50 21.50
CA GLU A 569 -19.60 -51.56 22.95
C GLU A 569 -20.68 -52.42 23.63
N LEU A 570 -21.93 -52.51 23.14
CA LEU A 570 -22.89 -53.51 23.64
C LEU A 570 -22.49 -54.91 23.20
N GLU A 571 -22.01 -55.10 21.96
CA GLU A 571 -21.51 -56.42 21.54
C GLU A 571 -20.24 -56.81 22.29
N LYS A 572 -19.38 -55.85 22.60
CA LYS A 572 -18.17 -56.02 23.40
C LYS A 572 -18.53 -56.25 24.86
N GLU A 573 -19.48 -55.54 25.46
CA GLU A 573 -20.03 -55.83 26.80
C GLU A 573 -20.74 -57.19 26.82
N LEU A 574 -21.47 -57.60 25.78
CA LEU A 574 -22.04 -58.95 25.65
C LEU A 574 -20.96 -60.03 25.47
N ARG A 575 -19.84 -59.72 24.80
CA ARG A 575 -18.66 -60.60 24.66
C ARG A 575 -17.82 -60.61 25.93
N GLU A 576 -17.74 -59.51 26.66
CA GLU A 576 -16.98 -59.31 27.90
C GLU A 576 -17.74 -59.83 29.11
N ILE A 577 -19.07 -59.80 29.15
CA ILE A 577 -19.89 -60.55 30.12
C ILE A 577 -19.74 -62.07 29.88
N LYS A 578 -19.59 -62.49 28.62
CA LYS A 578 -19.25 -63.88 28.26
C LYS A 578 -17.79 -64.22 28.61
N ALA A 579 -16.85 -63.30 28.46
CA ALA A 579 -15.42 -63.52 28.72
C ALA A 579 -15.03 -63.36 30.20
N ALA A 580 -15.68 -62.49 30.96
CA ALA A 580 -15.47 -62.28 32.40
C ALA A 580 -15.98 -63.46 33.27
N SER A 581 -16.60 -64.46 32.64
CA SER A 581 -16.82 -65.77 33.23
C SER A 581 -15.56 -66.66 33.21
N PHE A 582 -14.47 -66.23 32.55
CA PHE A 582 -13.21 -66.95 32.43
C PHE A 582 -11.99 -66.03 32.57
N ALA A 583 -11.12 -66.36 33.53
CA ALA A 583 -9.74 -65.89 33.71
C ALA A 583 -9.52 -64.62 34.58
N SER A 584 -9.21 -64.93 35.84
CA SER A 584 -8.51 -64.14 36.82
C SER A 584 -6.98 -64.12 36.59
N THR A 585 -6.30 -63.19 37.28
CA THR A 585 -4.91 -63.19 37.83
C THR A 585 -3.80 -62.26 37.26
N SER A 586 -3.41 -61.31 38.14
CA SER A 586 -2.06 -60.89 38.62
C SER A 586 -1.12 -59.92 37.85
N ASN A 587 -1.03 -58.67 38.36
CA ASN A 587 0.08 -57.96 39.07
C ASN A 587 1.47 -57.53 38.45
N THR A 588 1.68 -56.20 38.51
CA THR A 588 2.75 -55.35 39.15
C THR A 588 4.17 -55.06 38.57
N SER A 589 4.41 -53.75 38.31
CA SER A 589 5.41 -52.78 38.86
C SER A 589 6.91 -52.67 38.48
N ALA A 590 7.31 -51.39 38.24
CA ALA A 590 8.51 -50.63 38.68
C ALA A 590 9.81 -50.51 37.82
N ALA A 591 10.38 -49.29 37.81
CA ALA A 591 11.68 -48.80 37.26
C ALA A 591 12.71 -48.53 38.42
N PRO A 592 13.89 -47.85 38.30
CA PRO A 592 14.69 -47.28 37.18
C PRO A 592 16.26 -47.42 37.29
N GLU A 593 16.99 -46.67 36.42
CA GLU A 593 18.33 -45.99 36.57
C GLU A 593 19.71 -46.57 36.09
N ASP A 594 20.40 -45.71 35.30
CA ASP A 594 21.81 -45.23 35.32
C ASP A 594 23.05 -45.84 34.56
N ASN A 595 23.69 -44.94 33.77
CA ASN A 595 25.10 -44.45 33.79
C ASN A 595 26.20 -44.78 32.72
N HIS A 596 26.93 -43.69 32.37
CA HIS A 596 28.38 -43.53 32.03
C HIS A 596 28.92 -43.86 30.61
N LEU A 597 29.94 -43.22 29.99
CA LEU A 597 30.82 -42.03 30.16
C LEU A 597 31.70 -41.88 28.87
N GLY A 598 32.23 -40.69 28.51
CA GLY A 598 33.47 -40.58 27.70
C GLY A 598 33.70 -39.34 26.81
N SER A 599 34.64 -38.47 27.22
CA SER A 599 35.42 -37.45 26.46
C SER A 599 36.95 -37.73 26.70
N PRO A 600 38.01 -36.96 26.30
CA PRO A 600 38.14 -35.58 25.73
C PRO A 600 39.36 -35.32 24.76
N THR A 601 39.71 -34.01 24.60
CA THR A 601 41.00 -33.31 24.24
C THR A 601 41.23 -32.85 22.77
N GLU A 602 41.83 -31.68 22.43
CA GLU A 602 42.31 -30.44 23.09
C GLU A 602 42.62 -29.35 22.02
N GLN A 603 42.72 -28.06 22.45
CA GLN A 603 43.03 -26.84 21.65
C GLN A 603 44.56 -26.58 21.48
N PRO A 604 45.03 -25.45 20.86
CA PRO A 604 45.15 -24.18 21.61
C PRO A 604 44.91 -22.87 20.83
N ARG A 605 44.50 -21.84 21.59
CA ARG A 605 44.45 -20.40 21.27
C ARG A 605 45.82 -19.72 21.42
N ALA A 606 46.02 -18.59 20.76
CA ALA A 606 46.89 -17.50 21.22
C ALA A 606 46.27 -16.13 20.92
N SER A 607 46.68 -15.13 21.69
CA SER A 607 45.90 -13.96 22.15
C SER A 607 46.49 -12.60 21.77
N LEU A 608 45.60 -11.61 21.60
CA LEU A 608 45.66 -10.17 21.96
C LEU A 608 46.99 -9.39 21.91
N VAL A 609 47.00 -8.29 21.14
CA VAL A 609 47.76 -7.05 21.44
C VAL A 609 46.92 -5.83 21.06
N SER A 610 46.88 -4.82 21.93
CA SER A 610 46.23 -3.52 21.72
C SER A 610 47.22 -2.38 21.42
N SER A 611 46.68 -1.40 20.69
CA SER A 611 46.87 0.07 20.78
C SER A 611 48.14 0.77 20.27
N SER A 612 47.86 1.83 19.50
CA SER A 612 48.60 3.07 19.22
C SER A 612 49.72 3.06 18.17
N ALA A 613 49.41 3.61 17.00
CA ALA A 613 50.14 4.71 16.33
C ALA A 613 49.62 4.82 14.88
N TYR A 614 48.95 5.92 14.54
CA TYR A 614 48.74 6.29 13.13
C TYR A 614 50.12 6.62 12.52
N PRO A 615 50.52 5.99 11.40
CA PRO A 615 51.57 6.55 10.58
C PRO A 615 50.93 7.52 9.59
N GLU A 616 51.30 8.80 9.70
CA GLU A 616 51.18 9.77 8.61
C GLU A 616 51.88 9.19 7.37
N TYR A 617 51.11 8.91 6.31
CA TYR A 617 51.66 8.63 4.98
C TYR A 617 51.13 9.69 4.02
N SER A 618 52.06 10.48 3.49
CA SER A 618 51.89 11.35 2.34
C SER A 618 51.21 10.59 1.19
N SER A 619 50.07 11.11 0.74
CA SER A 619 49.08 10.51 -0.16
C SER A 619 49.32 10.81 -1.66
N ALA A 620 50.57 10.93 -2.09
CA ALA A 620 50.88 11.19 -3.50
C ALA A 620 50.89 9.88 -4.31
N VAL A 621 49.99 9.77 -5.31
CA VAL A 621 50.00 8.65 -6.26
C VAL A 621 51.18 8.83 -7.22
N PRO A 622 52.04 7.83 -7.46
CA PRO A 622 53.18 7.99 -8.36
C PRO A 622 52.71 8.17 -9.81
N SER A 623 53.36 9.06 -10.57
CA SER A 623 53.06 9.30 -11.98
C SER A 623 53.17 8.05 -12.86
N SER A 624 53.95 7.05 -12.45
CA SER A 624 54.05 5.74 -13.11
C SER A 624 52.77 4.91 -13.06
N ALA A 625 51.80 5.26 -12.21
CA ALA A 625 50.50 4.59 -12.13
C ALA A 625 49.57 4.94 -13.31
N PHE A 626 49.91 5.98 -14.07
CA PHE A 626 49.08 6.48 -15.16
C PHE A 626 49.82 6.49 -16.49
N ALA A 627 49.09 6.22 -17.56
CA ALA A 627 49.53 6.53 -18.92
C ALA A 627 48.99 7.90 -19.35
N THR A 628 49.76 8.65 -20.15
CA THR A 628 49.28 9.86 -20.82
C THR A 628 47.95 9.58 -21.53
N GLN A 629 46.96 10.45 -21.33
CA GLN A 629 45.62 10.31 -21.92
C GLN A 629 45.34 11.46 -22.89
N ARG A 630 44.57 11.19 -23.94
CA ARG A 630 44.18 12.18 -24.95
C ARG A 630 42.69 12.13 -25.25
N ILE A 631 42.08 13.29 -25.42
CA ILE A 631 40.70 13.45 -25.92
C ILE A 631 40.64 14.62 -26.91
N GLY A 632 40.28 14.31 -28.17
CA GLY A 632 40.42 15.27 -29.25
C GLY A 632 41.87 15.79 -29.36
N GLU A 633 42.04 17.11 -29.22
CA GLU A 633 43.35 17.78 -29.26
C GLU A 633 43.99 17.97 -27.89
N ILE A 634 43.31 17.59 -26.81
CA ILE A 634 43.80 17.78 -25.44
C ILE A 634 44.58 16.54 -25.01
N GLU A 635 45.86 16.72 -24.66
CA GLU A 635 46.73 15.68 -24.12
C GLU A 635 47.12 16.02 -22.67
N VAL A 636 46.93 15.07 -21.76
CA VAL A 636 47.25 15.23 -20.33
C VAL A 636 48.31 14.19 -19.95
N SER A 637 49.48 14.67 -19.51
CA SER A 637 50.62 13.82 -19.16
C SER A 637 50.33 12.97 -17.92
N SER A 638 51.03 11.84 -17.76
CA SER A 638 50.87 10.98 -16.57
C SER A 638 51.19 11.67 -15.24
N ALA A 639 52.10 12.65 -15.24
CA ALA A 639 52.41 13.47 -14.06
C ALA A 639 51.23 14.39 -13.70
N ALA A 640 50.68 15.09 -14.69
CA ALA A 640 49.50 15.94 -14.51
C ALA A 640 48.28 15.14 -14.04
N ILE A 641 48.06 13.94 -14.60
CA ILE A 641 46.96 13.04 -14.18
C ILE A 641 47.09 12.67 -12.69
N ALA A 642 48.31 12.32 -12.25
CA ALA A 642 48.55 11.95 -10.86
C ALA A 642 48.24 13.09 -9.90
N GLU A 643 48.71 14.29 -10.23
CA GLU A 643 48.48 15.50 -9.44
C GLU A 643 46.98 15.84 -9.35
N ILE A 644 46.29 15.88 -10.50
CA ILE A 644 44.87 16.23 -10.59
C ILE A 644 43.99 15.22 -9.83
N ILE A 645 44.26 13.92 -9.95
CA ILE A 645 43.49 12.89 -9.24
C ILE A 645 43.72 12.98 -7.74
N THR A 646 44.96 13.21 -7.28
CA THR A 646 45.24 13.43 -5.86
C THR A 646 44.50 14.66 -5.34
N ALA A 647 44.45 15.75 -6.09
CA ALA A 647 43.67 16.93 -5.74
C ALA A 647 42.16 16.63 -5.65
N PHE A 648 41.59 15.94 -6.65
CA PHE A 648 40.16 15.56 -6.64
C PHE A 648 39.81 14.74 -5.38
N PHE A 649 40.62 13.74 -5.03
CA PHE A 649 40.34 12.90 -3.87
C PHE A 649 40.54 13.62 -2.53
N SER A 650 41.42 14.62 -2.48
CA SER A 650 41.69 15.39 -1.27
C SER A 650 40.65 16.48 -1.01
N PHE A 651 40.03 17.05 -2.05
CA PHE A 651 39.15 18.21 -1.91
C PHE A 651 37.71 17.97 -2.34
N CYS A 652 37.48 17.14 -3.35
CA CYS A 652 36.14 16.92 -3.92
C CYS A 652 35.50 15.65 -3.37
N HIS A 653 36.23 14.52 -3.40
CA HIS A 653 35.70 13.22 -2.95
C HIS A 653 35.30 13.21 -1.48
N GLU A 654 35.99 13.97 -0.62
CA GLU A 654 35.63 14.08 0.79
C GLU A 654 34.22 14.67 1.00
N ASP A 655 33.76 15.56 0.12
CA ASP A 655 32.43 16.18 0.22
C ASP A 655 31.32 15.24 -0.32
N PHE A 656 31.57 14.59 -1.47
CA PHE A 656 30.61 13.68 -2.10
C PHE A 656 31.23 12.31 -2.45
N PRO A 657 31.44 11.44 -1.43
CA PRO A 657 32.24 10.22 -1.55
C PRO A 657 31.48 9.05 -2.22
N ILE A 658 31.02 9.23 -3.45
CA ILE A 658 30.32 8.19 -4.22
C ILE A 658 31.26 7.22 -4.96
N LEU A 659 32.53 7.61 -5.13
CA LEU A 659 33.57 6.78 -5.73
C LEU A 659 34.21 5.83 -4.70
N PRO A 660 34.89 4.75 -5.12
CA PRO A 660 35.76 3.97 -4.23
C PRO A 660 36.95 4.82 -3.73
N ASP A 661 37.77 4.28 -2.82
CA ASP A 661 38.97 4.98 -2.36
C ASP A 661 39.97 5.25 -3.50
N LEU A 662 40.90 6.19 -3.26
CA LEU A 662 41.89 6.63 -4.23
C LEU A 662 42.65 5.45 -4.87
N LEU A 663 43.11 4.49 -4.06
CA LEU A 663 43.92 3.39 -4.57
C LEU A 663 43.11 2.44 -5.46
N TYR A 664 41.87 2.16 -5.10
CA TYR A 664 40.95 1.34 -5.88
C TYR A 664 40.53 2.05 -7.17
N PHE A 665 40.29 3.36 -7.13
CA PHE A 665 40.02 4.15 -8.34
C PHE A 665 41.20 4.11 -9.30
N VAL A 666 42.43 4.31 -8.83
CA VAL A 666 43.64 4.27 -9.64
C VAL A 666 43.86 2.92 -10.31
N ARG A 667 43.48 1.79 -9.67
CA ARG A 667 43.59 0.46 -10.30
C ARG A 667 42.64 0.25 -11.49
N GLY A 668 41.59 1.05 -11.60
CA GLY A 668 40.55 0.92 -12.62
C GLY A 668 40.26 2.22 -13.38
N TYR A 669 41.14 3.22 -13.32
CA TYR A 669 40.85 4.58 -13.78
C TYR A 669 40.45 4.66 -15.26
N ASN A 670 40.93 3.73 -16.09
CA ASN A 670 40.68 3.69 -17.52
C ASN A 670 39.44 2.86 -17.91
N ARG A 671 38.73 2.25 -16.95
CA ARG A 671 37.58 1.37 -17.23
C ARG A 671 36.34 2.11 -17.73
N CYS A 672 36.14 3.35 -17.28
CA CYS A 672 35.06 4.21 -17.77
C CYS A 672 35.68 5.54 -18.17
N LYS A 673 35.86 5.75 -19.49
CA LYS A 673 36.46 6.98 -20.03
C LYS A 673 35.69 8.23 -19.63
N PHE A 674 34.36 8.13 -19.56
CA PHE A 674 33.52 9.25 -19.15
C PHE A 674 33.78 9.65 -17.70
N LEU A 675 33.75 8.69 -16.77
CA LEU A 675 34.09 8.96 -15.36
C LEU A 675 35.50 9.52 -15.19
N PHE A 676 36.48 8.97 -15.92
CA PHE A 676 37.85 9.46 -15.89
C PHE A 676 37.94 10.95 -16.24
N TRP A 677 37.42 11.33 -17.41
CA TRP A 677 37.52 12.72 -17.86
C TRP A 677 36.70 13.70 -16.99
N VAL A 678 35.60 13.25 -16.38
CA VAL A 678 34.85 14.03 -15.40
C VAL A 678 35.69 14.28 -14.14
N VAL A 679 36.36 13.25 -13.61
CA VAL A 679 37.27 13.39 -12.45
C VAL A 679 38.44 14.32 -12.78
N ILE A 680 39.04 14.19 -13.98
CA ILE A 680 40.12 15.09 -14.42
C ILE A 680 39.63 16.53 -14.51
N ALA A 681 38.47 16.78 -15.12
CA ALA A 681 37.94 18.14 -15.22
C ALA A 681 37.70 18.76 -13.84
N ILE A 682 36.96 18.08 -12.95
CA ILE A 682 36.64 18.62 -11.62
C ILE A 682 37.92 18.81 -10.79
N GLY A 683 38.81 17.83 -10.80
CA GLY A 683 40.09 17.90 -10.07
C GLY A 683 41.00 19.01 -10.58
N SER A 684 41.01 19.29 -11.89
CA SER A 684 41.93 20.27 -12.47
C SER A 684 41.67 21.69 -11.98
N LYS A 685 40.45 22.02 -11.56
CA LYS A 685 40.16 23.32 -10.93
C LYS A 685 40.86 23.50 -9.59
N HIS A 686 41.18 22.41 -8.90
CA HIS A 686 41.92 22.42 -7.64
C HIS A 686 43.44 22.29 -7.85
N THR A 687 43.93 22.49 -9.08
CA THR A 687 45.35 22.40 -9.44
C THR A 687 45.75 23.65 -10.23
N GLU A 688 46.60 24.51 -9.65
CA GLU A 688 46.94 25.83 -10.20
C GLU A 688 47.44 25.77 -11.67
N ASP A 689 48.31 24.83 -12.00
CA ASP A 689 48.91 24.69 -13.34
C ASP A 689 47.95 24.09 -14.39
N HIS A 690 46.77 23.62 -13.96
CA HIS A 690 45.85 22.83 -14.79
C HIS A 690 44.41 23.35 -14.79
N GLU A 691 44.14 24.50 -14.19
CA GLU A 691 42.81 25.08 -14.03
C GLU A 691 42.03 25.15 -15.36
N GLN A 692 42.71 25.56 -16.44
CA GLN A 692 42.09 25.76 -17.75
C GLN A 692 41.51 24.48 -18.36
N LEU A 693 41.97 23.29 -17.92
CA LEU A 693 41.47 22.01 -18.43
C LEU A 693 39.97 21.82 -18.17
N TYR A 694 39.44 22.39 -17.08
CA TYR A 694 38.00 22.27 -16.76
C TYR A 694 37.13 22.82 -17.90
N THR A 695 37.45 24.01 -18.38
CA THR A 695 36.69 24.67 -19.46
C THR A 695 37.00 24.04 -20.82
N GLN A 696 38.25 23.61 -21.06
CA GLN A 696 38.67 22.95 -22.30
C GLN A 696 38.03 21.56 -22.49
N LEU A 697 37.87 20.80 -21.41
CA LEU A 697 37.29 19.45 -21.45
C LEU A 697 35.76 19.45 -21.57
N ARG A 698 35.08 20.54 -21.21
CA ARG A 698 33.62 20.68 -21.26
C ARG A 698 32.96 20.17 -22.56
N PRO A 699 33.34 20.60 -23.78
CA PRO A 699 32.71 20.11 -25.01
C PRO A 699 32.89 18.61 -25.22
N HIS A 700 34.06 18.07 -24.86
CA HIS A 700 34.35 16.65 -24.99
C HIS A 700 33.54 15.80 -23.99
N ILE A 701 33.43 16.26 -22.75
CA ILE A 701 32.64 15.59 -21.70
C ILE A 701 31.14 15.61 -22.04
N ARG A 702 30.62 16.70 -22.63
CA ARG A 702 29.23 16.75 -23.13
C ARG A 702 28.97 15.73 -24.24
N LEU A 703 29.94 15.54 -25.14
CA LEU A 703 29.85 14.52 -26.17
C LEU A 703 29.82 13.11 -25.56
N LEU A 704 30.69 12.83 -24.58
CA LEU A 704 30.70 11.57 -23.85
C LEU A 704 29.40 11.32 -23.06
N ALA A 705 28.80 12.36 -22.48
CA ALA A 705 27.52 12.26 -21.78
C ALA A 705 26.34 11.95 -22.73
N SER A 706 26.50 12.20 -24.03
CA SER A 706 25.48 11.95 -25.07
C SER A 706 25.63 10.57 -25.71
N ASP A 707 26.69 9.81 -25.39
CA ASP A 707 26.95 8.47 -25.91
C ASP A 707 26.16 7.42 -25.12
N LEU A 708 24.99 7.06 -25.65
CA LEU A 708 24.05 6.13 -25.02
C LEU A 708 24.53 4.67 -25.01
N ASP A 709 25.35 4.25 -25.98
CA ASP A 709 25.83 2.88 -26.07
C ASP A 709 26.91 2.61 -25.02
N GLY A 710 27.87 3.52 -24.87
CA GLY A 710 28.89 3.47 -23.81
C GLY A 710 28.31 3.63 -22.40
N ALA A 711 27.15 4.28 -22.27
CA ALA A 711 26.49 4.51 -21.00
C ALA A 711 26.03 3.22 -20.30
N VAL A 712 25.61 2.21 -21.07
CA VAL A 712 25.08 0.93 -20.55
C VAL A 712 26.21 -0.05 -20.22
N GLU A 713 27.25 -0.14 -21.06
CA GLU A 713 28.39 -1.05 -20.85
C GLU A 713 29.16 -0.75 -19.55
N HIS A 714 29.19 0.51 -19.13
CA HIS A 714 29.88 0.98 -17.93
C HIS A 714 28.94 1.66 -16.93
N ALA A 715 27.74 1.10 -16.75
CA ALA A 715 26.63 1.70 -16.00
C ALA A 715 27.03 2.36 -14.66
N LEU A 716 27.77 1.68 -13.77
CA LEU A 716 28.19 2.26 -12.49
C LEU A 716 29.07 3.50 -12.68
N GLY A 717 30.06 3.43 -13.56
CA GLY A 717 30.96 4.54 -13.82
C GLY A 717 30.25 5.72 -14.49
N THR A 718 29.33 5.43 -15.41
CA THR A 718 28.48 6.44 -16.07
C THR A 718 27.57 7.15 -15.08
N VAL A 719 26.87 6.39 -14.21
CA VAL A 719 26.02 6.96 -13.16
C VAL A 719 26.84 7.84 -12.23
N GLN A 720 28.00 7.37 -11.76
CA GLN A 720 28.90 8.17 -10.94
C GLN A 720 29.35 9.45 -11.65
N ALA A 721 29.72 9.38 -12.93
CA ALA A 721 30.14 10.54 -13.72
C ALA A 721 29.02 11.59 -13.86
N LEU A 722 27.79 11.16 -14.18
CA LEU A 722 26.62 12.04 -14.29
C LEU A 722 26.31 12.73 -12.95
N LEU A 723 26.39 12.00 -11.84
CA LEU A 723 26.17 12.55 -10.50
C LEU A 723 27.25 13.56 -10.12
N LEU A 724 28.52 13.31 -10.42
CA LEU A 724 29.60 14.26 -10.21
C LEU A 724 29.40 15.54 -11.04
N LEU A 725 28.93 15.43 -12.28
CA LEU A 725 28.59 16.59 -13.12
C LEU A 725 27.38 17.36 -12.60
N CYS A 726 26.43 16.72 -11.92
CA CYS A 726 25.35 17.41 -11.24
C CYS A 726 25.83 18.09 -9.95
N TRP A 727 26.80 17.47 -9.25
CA TRP A 727 27.34 18.01 -8.00
C TRP A 727 28.27 19.21 -8.23
N TRP A 728 29.07 19.17 -9.29
CA TRP A 728 29.98 20.23 -9.75
C TRP A 728 29.68 20.63 -11.21
N PRO A 729 28.56 21.34 -11.46
CA PRO A 729 28.10 21.64 -12.81
C PRO A 729 29.02 22.62 -13.54
N PHE A 730 29.23 22.37 -14.84
CA PHE A 730 29.94 23.33 -15.70
C PHE A 730 29.19 24.66 -15.80
N PRO A 731 29.91 25.80 -15.93
CA PRO A 731 29.29 27.08 -16.21
C PRO A 731 28.41 27.04 -17.47
N PHE A 732 27.22 27.61 -17.37
CA PHE A 732 26.25 27.68 -18.45
C PHE A 732 25.71 29.10 -18.65
N GLN A 733 25.42 29.40 -19.90
CA GLN A 733 24.93 30.72 -20.33
C GLN A 733 23.43 30.92 -20.15
N ALA A 734 22.62 29.90 -19.92
CA ALA A 734 21.18 30.04 -19.68
C ALA A 734 20.69 28.85 -18.86
N THR A 735 19.64 29.00 -18.04
CA THR A 735 19.17 27.89 -17.19
C THR A 735 18.61 26.73 -18.01
N ARG A 736 18.05 26.98 -19.19
CA ARG A 736 17.71 25.92 -20.18
C ARG A 736 18.92 25.15 -20.70
N ASN A 737 20.12 25.74 -20.61
CA ASN A 737 21.38 25.12 -21.04
C ASN A 737 22.05 24.35 -19.89
N ASP A 738 21.44 24.30 -18.71
CA ASP A 738 21.90 23.47 -17.59
C ASP A 738 21.43 22.02 -17.80
N PRO A 739 22.34 21.08 -18.10
CA PRO A 739 21.96 19.70 -18.31
C PRO A 739 21.74 18.93 -17.00
N SER A 740 21.95 19.53 -15.82
CA SER A 740 22.00 18.81 -14.53
C SER A 740 20.73 18.00 -14.25
N TRP A 741 19.54 18.54 -14.55
CA TRP A 741 18.28 17.78 -14.40
C TRP A 741 18.21 16.58 -15.34
N THR A 742 18.62 16.76 -16.59
CA THR A 742 18.68 15.68 -17.60
C THR A 742 19.68 14.60 -17.19
N TYR A 743 20.87 15.01 -16.74
CA TYR A 743 21.90 14.10 -16.26
C TYR A 743 21.47 13.32 -15.02
N SER A 744 20.76 13.96 -14.09
CA SER A 744 20.15 13.28 -12.95
C SER A 744 19.13 12.23 -13.41
N GLY A 745 18.26 12.57 -14.36
CA GLY A 745 17.31 11.63 -14.95
C GLY A 745 18.01 10.43 -15.61
N PHE A 746 19.02 10.67 -16.44
CA PHE A 746 19.81 9.61 -17.07
C PHE A 746 20.52 8.72 -16.03
N ALA A 747 21.09 9.31 -14.98
CA ALA A 747 21.71 8.54 -13.89
C ALA A 747 20.70 7.60 -13.23
N VAL A 748 19.49 8.09 -12.94
CA VAL A 748 18.40 7.29 -12.35
C VAL A 748 17.97 6.16 -13.30
N HIS A 749 17.72 6.46 -14.58
CA HIS A 749 17.28 5.45 -15.55
C HIS A 749 18.33 4.37 -15.80
N ILE A 750 19.61 4.76 -15.92
CA ILE A 750 20.72 3.80 -16.07
C ILE A 750 20.84 2.95 -14.80
N ALA A 751 20.71 3.55 -13.61
CA ALA A 751 20.76 2.82 -12.34
C ALA A 751 19.58 1.84 -12.14
N LEU A 752 18.39 2.21 -12.60
CA LEU A 752 17.22 1.34 -12.60
C LEU A 752 17.41 0.16 -13.56
N ARG A 753 17.81 0.43 -14.81
CA ARG A 753 18.04 -0.60 -15.84
C ARG A 753 19.16 -1.58 -15.47
N SER A 754 20.19 -1.09 -14.76
CA SER A 754 21.40 -1.87 -14.47
C SER A 754 21.40 -2.45 -13.05
N GLY A 755 20.27 -2.46 -12.34
CA GLY A 755 20.17 -3.06 -10.99
C GLY A 755 20.92 -2.34 -9.87
N ILE A 756 21.45 -1.13 -10.11
CA ILE A 756 22.23 -0.35 -9.13
C ILE A 756 21.37 0.02 -7.90
N HIS A 757 20.08 0.26 -8.12
CA HIS A 757 19.10 0.53 -7.08
C HIS A 757 18.81 -0.66 -6.12
N ARG A 758 19.13 -1.89 -6.54
CA ARG A 758 18.91 -3.14 -5.78
C ARG A 758 20.21 -3.97 -5.71
N PRO A 759 21.25 -3.50 -5.01
CA PRO A 759 22.57 -4.12 -5.06
C PRO A 759 22.60 -5.58 -4.58
N HIS A 760 21.72 -5.98 -3.65
CA HIS A 760 21.61 -7.38 -3.17
C HIS A 760 20.87 -8.32 -4.14
N HIS A 761 20.19 -7.76 -5.14
CA HIS A 761 19.43 -8.48 -6.17
C HIS A 761 19.94 -8.15 -7.57
N PHE A 762 21.22 -7.77 -7.70
CA PHE A 762 21.82 -7.38 -8.97
C PHE A 762 21.72 -8.48 -10.05
N SER A 763 21.72 -9.75 -9.64
CA SER A 763 21.56 -10.90 -10.54
C SER A 763 20.26 -10.91 -11.33
N ASP A 764 19.24 -10.17 -10.89
CA ASP A 764 17.96 -10.05 -11.59
C ASP A 764 18.08 -9.14 -12.84
N PHE A 765 19.16 -8.35 -12.92
CA PHE A 765 19.42 -7.39 -14.00
C PHE A 765 20.57 -7.82 -14.91
N MET A 766 21.49 -8.64 -14.40
CA MET A 766 22.64 -9.18 -15.14
C MET A 766 22.78 -10.68 -14.86
N TYR A 767 22.57 -11.52 -15.88
CA TYR A 767 22.64 -12.98 -15.75
C TYR A 767 24.03 -13.45 -15.31
N ASN A 768 24.08 -14.30 -14.28
CA ASN A 768 25.26 -15.00 -13.74
C ASN A 768 26.31 -14.17 -12.95
N ASP A 769 26.09 -12.89 -12.69
CA ASP A 769 27.01 -12.09 -11.88
C ASP A 769 26.51 -11.88 -10.45
N ARG A 770 27.36 -12.19 -9.46
CA ARG A 770 27.16 -11.79 -8.06
C ARG A 770 28.17 -10.71 -7.71
N LEU A 771 27.68 -9.61 -7.15
CA LEU A 771 28.56 -8.57 -6.60
C LEU A 771 29.20 -9.06 -5.31
N ASP A 772 30.49 -8.76 -5.13
CA ASP A 772 31.14 -8.84 -3.84
C ASP A 772 30.70 -7.66 -2.95
N ASP A 773 31.10 -7.67 -1.68
CA ASP A 773 30.71 -6.62 -0.73
C ASP A 773 31.14 -5.22 -1.20
N ALA A 774 32.30 -5.12 -1.87
CA ALA A 774 32.79 -3.87 -2.43
C ALA A 774 31.89 -3.36 -3.56
N GLY A 775 31.44 -4.25 -4.46
CA GLY A 775 30.49 -3.96 -5.52
C GLY A 775 29.12 -3.53 -4.96
N ILE A 776 28.61 -4.23 -3.95
CA ILE A 776 27.37 -3.87 -3.24
C ILE A 776 27.47 -2.45 -2.65
N GLN A 777 28.60 -2.12 -2.01
CA GLN A 777 28.80 -0.77 -1.47
C GLN A 777 28.93 0.29 -2.55
N ALA A 778 29.61 0.00 -3.66
CA ALA A 778 29.72 0.94 -4.76
C ALA A 778 28.35 1.27 -5.37
N PHE A 779 27.52 0.24 -5.58
CA PHE A 779 26.16 0.38 -6.11
C PHE A 779 25.27 1.16 -5.14
N ARG A 780 25.35 0.83 -3.84
CA ARG A 780 24.62 1.54 -2.79
C ARG A 780 24.96 3.02 -2.72
N LYS A 781 26.25 3.38 -2.76
CA LYS A 781 26.69 4.78 -2.77
C LYS A 781 26.20 5.52 -4.01
N ALA A 782 26.24 4.89 -5.19
CA ALA A 782 25.74 5.49 -6.42
C ALA A 782 24.23 5.72 -6.40
N TRP A 783 23.44 4.76 -5.90
CA TRP A 783 21.98 4.93 -5.79
C TRP A 783 21.57 5.99 -4.76
N ILE A 784 22.24 6.02 -3.61
CA ILE A 784 22.07 7.10 -2.61
C ILE A 784 22.43 8.45 -3.22
N GLY A 785 23.52 8.51 -4.00
CA GLY A 785 23.88 9.70 -4.76
C GLY A 785 22.79 10.14 -5.74
N CYS A 786 22.13 9.20 -6.43
CA CYS A 786 20.98 9.49 -7.29
C CYS A 786 19.84 10.15 -6.51
N PHE A 787 19.48 9.61 -5.35
CA PHE A 787 18.43 10.18 -4.50
C PHE A 787 18.77 11.60 -4.03
N ILE A 788 19.98 11.80 -3.50
CA ILE A 788 20.42 13.11 -2.97
C ILE A 788 20.42 14.16 -4.08
N VAL A 789 21.05 13.87 -5.21
CA VAL A 789 21.16 14.81 -6.35
C VAL A 789 19.78 15.11 -6.93
N ASN A 790 18.96 14.09 -7.16
CA ASN A 790 17.65 14.27 -7.75
C ASN A 790 16.72 15.08 -6.84
N GLN A 791 16.70 14.79 -5.54
CA GLN A 791 15.93 15.56 -4.57
C GLN A 791 16.39 17.03 -4.49
N LEU A 792 17.71 17.27 -4.55
CA LEU A 792 18.25 18.62 -4.53
C LEU A 792 17.80 19.42 -5.77
N LEU A 793 17.94 18.86 -6.97
CA LEU A 793 17.53 19.51 -8.22
C LEU A 793 16.01 19.65 -8.34
N ALA A 794 15.25 18.64 -7.93
CA ALA A 794 13.78 18.67 -7.92
C ALA A 794 13.26 19.81 -7.03
N SER A 795 13.87 19.98 -5.85
CA SER A 795 13.54 21.08 -4.96
C SER A 795 13.86 22.46 -5.54
N GLU A 796 14.90 22.58 -6.38
CA GLU A 796 15.24 23.82 -7.09
C GLU A 796 14.30 24.11 -8.25
N LEU A 797 13.77 23.10 -8.93
CA LEU A 797 12.87 23.27 -10.07
C LEU A 797 11.40 23.39 -9.67
N GLY A 798 11.04 23.03 -8.44
CA GLY A 798 9.65 23.00 -8.00
C GLY A 798 8.86 21.82 -8.56
N VAL A 799 9.53 20.66 -8.66
CA VAL A 799 8.97 19.40 -9.15
C VAL A 799 9.20 18.31 -8.08
N PRO A 800 8.49 17.16 -8.12
CA PRO A 800 8.75 16.08 -7.18
C PRO A 800 10.05 15.36 -7.55
N SER A 801 10.72 14.77 -6.57
CA SER A 801 11.81 13.83 -6.85
C SER A 801 11.28 12.61 -7.60
N THR A 802 12.02 12.19 -8.62
CA THR A 802 11.72 11.00 -9.43
C THR A 802 12.33 9.73 -8.84
N VAL A 803 13.12 9.85 -7.77
CA VAL A 803 13.73 8.71 -7.07
C VAL A 803 12.90 8.34 -5.84
N PRO A 804 12.30 7.13 -5.79
CA PRO A 804 11.51 6.71 -4.65
C PRO A 804 12.38 6.43 -3.42
N VAL A 805 11.82 6.60 -2.23
CA VAL A 805 12.45 6.14 -0.97
C VAL A 805 12.23 4.64 -0.83
N ASP A 806 13.16 3.86 -1.38
CA ASP A 806 13.13 2.39 -1.35
C ASP A 806 13.89 1.79 -0.15
N ASN A 807 13.94 0.46 -0.08
CA ASN A 807 14.63 -0.26 0.99
C ASN A 807 16.14 0.03 1.05
N THR A 808 16.80 0.35 -0.06
CA THR A 808 18.23 0.69 -0.08
C THR A 808 18.48 2.03 0.64
N ILE A 809 17.57 2.99 0.45
CA ILE A 809 17.59 4.29 1.13
C ILE A 809 17.14 4.15 2.59
N VAL A 810 16.04 3.45 2.87
CA VAL A 810 15.50 3.26 4.23
C VAL A 810 16.51 2.51 5.13
N SER A 811 17.14 1.46 4.61
CA SER A 811 18.17 0.72 5.35
C SER A 811 19.43 1.56 5.64
N ALA A 812 19.75 2.51 4.75
CA ALA A 812 20.84 3.46 4.95
C ALA A 812 20.51 4.49 6.04
N LEU A 813 19.26 4.94 6.12
CA LEU A 813 18.79 5.84 7.17
C LEU A 813 18.68 5.15 8.55
N GLY A 814 18.31 3.87 8.58
CA GLY A 814 18.11 3.09 9.82
C GLY A 814 19.38 2.56 10.49
N GLY A 815 20.57 2.72 9.88
CA GLY A 815 21.85 2.32 10.48
C GLY A 815 22.06 0.80 10.65
N GLN A 816 21.23 -0.04 10.02
CA GLN A 816 21.18 -1.51 10.26
C GLN A 816 22.16 -2.34 9.40
N THR A 817 23.06 -1.74 8.63
CA THR A 817 23.92 -2.48 7.69
C THR A 817 25.34 -2.75 8.20
N SER A 818 25.91 -3.89 7.80
CA SER A 818 27.24 -4.40 8.17
C SER A 818 28.42 -3.52 7.75
N SER A 819 28.24 -2.58 6.82
CA SER A 819 29.23 -1.58 6.42
C SER A 819 28.61 -0.17 6.45
N ARG A 820 29.25 0.74 7.19
CA ARG A 820 28.79 2.13 7.35
C ARG A 820 29.04 2.94 6.08
N LEU A 821 28.09 3.80 5.72
CA LEU A 821 28.29 4.80 4.67
C LEU A 821 29.35 5.82 5.10
N PRO A 822 30.08 6.42 4.15
CA PRO A 822 30.91 7.58 4.45
C PRO A 822 30.05 8.67 5.09
N LYS A 823 30.54 9.24 6.19
CA LYS A 823 29.81 10.19 7.02
C LYS A 823 29.23 11.39 6.25
N PRO A 824 29.98 12.04 5.32
CA PRO A 824 29.43 13.15 4.53
C PRO A 824 28.22 12.72 3.68
N LEU A 825 28.30 11.54 3.04
CA LEU A 825 27.21 10.99 2.24
C LEU A 825 25.99 10.63 3.09
N GLU A 826 26.20 10.09 4.30
CA GLU A 826 25.11 9.82 5.26
C GLU A 826 24.42 11.12 5.71
N GLN A 827 25.18 12.17 6.02
CA GLN A 827 24.66 13.48 6.39
C GLN A 827 23.81 14.08 5.26
N HIS A 828 24.33 14.07 4.02
CA HIS A 828 23.58 14.52 2.85
C HIS A 828 22.32 13.70 2.59
N LEU A 829 22.37 12.37 2.80
CA LEU A 829 21.21 11.50 2.68
C LEU A 829 20.10 11.88 3.67
N ARG A 830 20.45 12.07 4.95
CA ARG A 830 19.47 12.47 5.98
C ARG A 830 18.86 13.83 5.65
N ILE A 831 19.68 14.81 5.29
CA ILE A 831 19.20 16.16 4.90
C ILE A 831 18.28 16.08 3.68
N ALA A 832 18.65 15.32 2.64
CA ALA A 832 17.83 15.11 1.45
C ALA A 832 16.51 14.41 1.77
N TYR A 833 16.51 13.41 2.66
CA TYR A 833 15.28 12.73 3.10
C TYR A 833 14.29 13.67 3.78
N HIS A 834 14.78 14.58 4.64
CA HIS A 834 13.90 15.60 5.22
C HIS A 834 13.38 16.58 4.16
N SER A 835 14.20 17.01 3.21
CA SER A 835 13.75 17.83 2.08
C SER A 835 12.67 17.11 1.24
N TYR A 836 12.83 15.81 1.00
CA TYR A 836 11.86 14.96 0.29
C TYR A 836 10.51 14.94 1.02
N ASN A 837 10.54 14.69 2.33
CA ASN A 837 9.32 14.69 3.15
C ASN A 837 8.65 16.07 3.16
N ILE A 838 9.42 17.15 3.24
CA ILE A 838 8.89 18.52 3.17
C ILE A 838 8.16 18.75 1.84
N CYS A 839 8.80 18.46 0.71
CA CYS A 839 8.21 18.70 -0.62
C CYS A 839 6.95 17.87 -0.84
N ASN A 840 6.99 16.56 -0.51
CA ASN A 840 5.87 15.66 -0.75
C ASN A 840 4.71 15.85 0.22
N THR A 841 4.97 16.29 1.45
CA THR A 841 3.90 16.51 2.43
C THR A 841 3.27 17.89 2.24
N LEU A 842 4.06 18.91 1.93
CA LEU A 842 3.56 20.30 1.88
C LEU A 842 3.17 20.74 0.47
N GLY A 843 3.95 20.44 -0.57
CA GLY A 843 3.80 21.11 -1.88
C GLY A 843 3.15 20.28 -3.00
N ASN A 844 2.69 19.06 -2.71
CA ASN A 844 2.16 18.15 -3.74
C ASN A 844 0.62 18.02 -3.69
N SER A 845 -0.10 19.13 -3.46
CA SER A 845 -1.56 19.15 -3.31
C SER A 845 -2.26 19.80 -4.50
N ASP A 846 -2.98 19.00 -5.31
CA ASP A 846 -3.80 19.52 -6.41
C ASP A 846 -5.05 20.31 -5.96
N ALA A 847 -5.33 20.30 -4.65
CA ALA A 847 -6.48 21.00 -4.07
C ALA A 847 -6.29 22.52 -3.96
N THR A 848 -5.07 23.03 -4.13
CA THR A 848 -4.76 24.46 -3.99
C THR A 848 -3.98 24.98 -5.20
N THR A 849 -4.16 26.25 -5.54
CA THR A 849 -3.51 26.85 -6.72
C THR A 849 -1.99 27.01 -6.53
N SER A 850 -1.53 26.97 -5.28
CA SER A 850 -0.11 26.97 -4.93
C SER A 850 0.48 25.56 -4.74
N GLY A 851 -0.30 24.48 -4.86
CA GLY A 851 0.18 23.15 -4.53
C GLY A 851 0.37 22.91 -3.02
N LEU A 852 0.15 23.92 -2.16
CA LEU A 852 0.30 23.79 -0.71
C LEU A 852 -0.89 23.02 -0.09
N VAL A 853 -0.62 22.02 0.73
CA VAL A 853 -1.66 21.27 1.46
C VAL A 853 -2.48 22.17 2.41
N HIS A 854 -3.79 21.93 2.52
CA HIS A 854 -4.64 22.61 3.50
C HIS A 854 -4.19 22.33 4.94
N GLY A 855 -4.27 23.33 5.82
CA GLY A 855 -3.88 23.18 7.24
C GLY A 855 -2.36 23.05 7.48
N SER A 856 -1.53 23.45 6.51
CA SER A 856 -0.07 23.31 6.49
C SER A 856 0.68 23.82 7.73
N ILE A 857 0.17 24.82 8.46
CA ILE A 857 0.84 25.40 9.65
C ILE A 857 1.18 24.33 10.70
N GLY A 858 0.27 23.37 10.94
CA GLY A 858 0.53 22.28 11.89
C GLY A 858 1.63 21.35 11.40
N ILE A 859 1.63 21.06 10.11
CA ILE A 859 2.62 20.19 9.44
C ILE A 859 4.00 20.84 9.42
N ILE A 860 4.07 22.15 9.14
CA ILE A 860 5.31 22.93 9.15
C ILE A 860 5.99 22.85 10.53
N LYS A 861 5.24 22.95 11.63
CA LYS A 861 5.79 22.81 12.99
C LYS A 861 6.36 21.41 13.26
N ILE A 862 5.70 20.36 12.77
CA ILE A 862 6.17 18.98 12.93
C ILE A 862 7.47 18.77 12.15
N LEU A 863 7.51 19.22 10.90
CA LEU A 863 8.70 19.13 10.05
C LEU A 863 9.85 20.00 10.59
N GLU A 864 9.54 21.15 11.18
CA GLU A 864 10.52 22.04 11.82
C GLU A 864 11.17 21.37 13.03
N LYS A 865 10.37 20.70 13.87
CA LYS A 865 10.90 19.89 14.99
C LYS A 865 11.83 18.78 14.49
N GLY A 866 11.44 18.07 13.43
CA GLY A 866 12.30 17.04 12.82
C GLY A 866 13.64 17.58 12.31
N LEU A 867 13.66 18.77 11.72
CA LEU A 867 14.90 19.43 11.30
C LEU A 867 15.76 19.91 12.48
N GLN A 868 15.14 20.28 13.61
CA GLN A 868 15.87 20.62 14.84
C GLN A 868 16.53 19.39 15.46
N GLU A 869 15.82 18.26 15.50
CA GLU A 869 16.38 16.98 15.95
C GLU A 869 17.56 16.57 15.07
N LEU A 870 17.41 16.65 13.74
CA LEU A 870 18.50 16.40 12.80
C LEU A 870 19.70 17.33 13.04
N GLU A 871 19.48 18.62 13.28
CA GLU A 871 20.58 19.56 13.58
C GLU A 871 21.37 19.14 14.81
N ILE A 872 20.68 18.71 15.88
CA ILE A 872 21.31 18.25 17.12
C ILE A 872 22.12 16.98 16.87
N GLU A 873 21.59 16.04 16.09
CA GLU A 873 22.30 14.81 15.72
C GLU A 873 23.57 15.10 14.92
N LEU A 874 23.50 16.03 13.96
CA LEU A 874 24.63 16.35 13.09
C LEU A 874 25.64 17.31 13.73
N ALA A 875 25.26 18.07 14.77
CA ALA A 875 26.02 19.19 15.35
C ALA A 875 27.48 18.89 15.67
N ARG A 876 27.81 17.66 16.08
CA ARG A 876 29.19 17.30 16.49
C ARG A 876 30.17 17.21 15.32
N ASP A 877 29.68 17.03 14.10
CA ASP A 877 30.50 16.60 12.97
C ASP A 877 30.05 17.21 11.63
N MET A 878 29.33 18.34 11.65
CA MET A 878 28.96 19.05 10.43
C MET A 878 30.15 19.78 9.83
N THR A 879 30.36 19.57 8.53
CA THR A 879 31.18 20.44 7.68
C THR A 879 30.43 21.73 7.35
N THR A 880 31.12 22.75 6.85
CA THR A 880 30.48 23.98 6.37
C THR A 880 29.44 23.68 5.27
N HIS A 881 29.73 22.75 4.36
CA HIS A 881 28.81 22.34 3.29
C HIS A 881 27.53 21.67 3.82
N THR A 882 27.64 20.77 4.80
CA THR A 882 26.46 20.10 5.39
C THR A 882 25.65 21.03 6.29
N ALA A 883 26.30 21.97 6.98
CA ALA A 883 25.61 23.03 7.71
C ALA A 883 24.81 23.95 6.78
N ILE A 884 25.39 24.35 5.64
CA ILE A 884 24.70 25.14 4.61
C ILE A 884 23.53 24.35 4.01
N ALA A 885 23.71 23.06 3.70
CA ALA A 885 22.65 22.18 3.20
C ALA A 885 21.46 22.09 4.17
N LEU A 886 21.72 21.94 5.47
CA LEU A 886 20.68 21.89 6.50
C LEU A 886 19.95 23.23 6.63
N LEU A 887 20.69 24.35 6.65
CA LEU A 887 20.10 25.69 6.68
C LEU A 887 19.24 25.94 5.46
N ARG A 888 19.64 25.47 4.27
CA ARG A 888 18.82 25.55 3.05
C ARG A 888 17.50 24.82 3.21
N VAL A 889 17.48 23.59 3.73
CA VAL A 889 16.23 22.82 3.92
C VAL A 889 15.34 23.47 4.99
N LYS A 890 15.92 24.04 6.04
CA LYS A 890 15.17 24.86 7.01
C LYS A 890 14.55 26.09 6.34
N LEU A 891 15.33 26.80 5.53
CA LEU A 891 14.87 27.97 4.79
C LEU A 891 13.76 27.60 3.78
N GLN A 892 13.88 26.45 3.13
CA GLN A 892 12.85 25.87 2.26
C GLN A 892 11.55 25.58 3.05
N LEU A 893 11.62 24.98 4.22
CA LEU A 893 10.44 24.75 5.05
C LEU A 893 9.74 26.06 5.42
N GLN A 894 10.51 27.05 5.88
CA GLN A 894 9.96 28.35 6.29
C GLN A 894 9.35 29.12 5.11
N SER A 895 9.84 28.91 3.88
CA SER A 895 9.28 29.57 2.69
C SER A 895 7.82 29.21 2.39
N PHE A 896 7.36 28.01 2.77
CA PHE A 896 5.95 27.61 2.58
C PHE A 896 4.96 28.43 3.42
N VAL A 897 5.41 29.00 4.54
CA VAL A 897 4.58 29.87 5.39
C VAL A 897 4.17 31.14 4.65
N PHE A 898 4.99 31.61 3.72
CA PHE A 898 4.76 32.82 2.94
C PHE A 898 3.93 32.57 1.68
N THR A 899 3.30 31.40 1.55
CA THR A 899 2.49 31.07 0.38
C THR A 899 1.16 31.81 0.37
N ASP A 900 0.70 32.29 -0.80
CA ASP A 900 -0.54 33.08 -0.95
C ASP A 900 -1.78 32.48 -0.27
N ASP A 901 -1.92 31.14 -0.30
CA ASP A 901 -3.07 30.43 0.27
C ASP A 901 -3.16 30.47 1.82
N GLN A 902 -2.15 31.01 2.51
CA GLN A 902 -2.11 31.12 3.98
C GLN A 902 -2.34 32.54 4.51
N LEU A 903 -2.41 33.55 3.63
CA LEU A 903 -2.51 34.95 4.02
C LEU A 903 -3.97 35.43 4.05
N ASP A 904 -4.76 34.93 5.00
CA ASP A 904 -6.06 35.54 5.31
C ASP A 904 -5.85 36.91 5.98
N ARG A 905 -6.15 37.99 5.26
CA ARG A 905 -5.70 39.36 5.57
C ARG A 905 -6.40 40.01 6.77
N SER A 906 -7.27 39.31 7.50
CA SER A 906 -8.09 39.88 8.58
C SER A 906 -7.70 39.48 10.02
N ASP A 907 -6.71 38.61 10.22
CA ASP A 907 -6.39 38.07 11.56
C ASP A 907 -5.11 38.69 12.16
N LEU A 908 -5.26 39.56 13.16
CA LEU A 908 -4.17 40.18 13.96
C LEU A 908 -3.21 39.15 14.60
N ARG A 909 -3.60 37.87 14.71
CA ARG A 909 -2.73 36.77 15.18
C ARG A 909 -1.71 36.31 14.14
N ILE A 910 -1.91 36.63 12.87
CA ILE A 910 -1.00 36.30 11.76
C ILE A 910 0.21 37.23 11.76
N GLU A 911 0.07 38.51 12.12
CA GLU A 911 1.18 39.47 12.15
C GLU A 911 2.28 39.08 13.16
N ASN A 912 1.91 38.67 14.37
CA ASN A 912 2.88 38.22 15.39
C ASN A 912 3.55 36.87 15.04
N ARG A 913 2.87 35.99 14.30
CA ARG A 913 3.45 34.72 13.81
C ARG A 913 4.33 34.94 12.58
N ALA A 914 3.93 35.85 11.69
CA ALA A 914 4.72 36.26 10.55
C ALA A 914 6.06 36.86 11.01
N ALA A 915 6.08 37.65 12.08
CA ALA A 915 7.32 38.19 12.66
C ALA A 915 8.33 37.11 13.10
N ASP A 916 7.89 36.04 13.77
CA ASP A 916 8.77 34.91 14.18
C ASP A 916 9.36 34.19 12.96
N HIS A 917 8.52 33.90 11.96
CA HIS A 917 8.97 33.25 10.72
C HIS A 917 9.89 34.16 9.89
N LEU A 918 9.62 35.47 9.83
CA LEU A 918 10.45 36.48 9.15
C LEU A 918 11.85 36.55 9.78
N SER A 919 11.94 36.56 11.12
CA SER A 919 13.21 36.54 11.84
C SER A 919 14.01 35.25 11.61
N LYS A 920 13.34 34.10 11.54
CA LYS A 920 13.98 32.81 11.20
C LYS A 920 14.55 32.81 9.78
N VAL A 921 13.80 33.25 8.78
CA VAL A 921 14.30 33.28 7.40
C VAL A 921 15.40 34.31 7.20
N GLU A 922 15.36 35.45 7.89
CA GLU A 922 16.48 36.40 7.96
C GLU A 922 17.73 35.68 8.50
N THR A 923 17.62 35.10 9.70
CA THR A 923 18.74 34.43 10.39
C THR A 923 19.35 33.29 9.55
N TYR A 924 18.53 32.44 8.94
CA TYR A 924 19.03 31.34 8.12
C TYR A 924 19.68 31.86 6.83
N SER A 925 19.11 32.88 6.20
CA SER A 925 19.64 33.43 4.96
C SER A 925 20.97 34.14 5.19
N THR A 926 21.07 35.01 6.20
CA THR A 926 22.31 35.72 6.53
C THR A 926 23.41 34.72 6.92
N LYS A 927 23.08 33.71 7.73
CA LYS A 927 24.03 32.66 8.11
C LYS A 927 24.53 31.82 6.93
N ILE A 928 23.67 31.52 5.94
CA ILE A 928 24.10 30.85 4.71
C ILE A 928 25.11 31.72 3.95
N ILE A 929 24.84 33.02 3.78
CA ILE A 929 25.74 33.95 3.08
C ILE A 929 27.06 34.10 3.84
N ASP A 930 27.01 34.26 5.16
CA ASP A 930 28.20 34.38 6.01
C ASP A 930 29.09 33.13 5.94
N LEU A 931 28.50 31.94 6.06
CA LEU A 931 29.24 30.67 5.96
C LEU A 931 29.83 30.48 4.55
N ALA A 932 29.09 30.84 3.50
CA ALA A 932 29.59 30.80 2.13
C ALA A 932 30.72 31.81 1.90
N ALA A 933 30.64 33.01 2.48
CA ALA A 933 31.69 34.02 2.40
C ALA A 933 32.96 33.62 3.18
N GLN A 934 32.80 32.94 4.32
CA GLN A 934 33.93 32.38 5.08
C GLN A 934 34.58 31.18 4.37
N ALA A 935 33.79 30.40 3.64
CA ALA A 935 34.27 29.30 2.81
C ALA A 935 34.85 29.78 1.46
N ALA A 936 34.51 30.99 1.01
CA ALA A 936 35.05 31.56 -0.21
C ALA A 936 36.54 31.90 0.01
N PRO A 937 37.44 31.45 -0.88
CA PRO A 937 38.87 31.59 -0.66
C PRO A 937 39.30 33.06 -0.66
N VAL A 938 40.10 33.44 0.34
CA VAL A 938 40.88 34.69 0.34
C VAL A 938 42.02 34.52 -0.67
N ARG A 939 41.72 34.63 -1.97
CA ARG A 939 42.67 34.70 -3.09
C ARG A 939 43.84 33.70 -3.03
N SER A 940 43.64 32.42 -3.37
CA SER A 940 44.78 31.57 -3.84
C SER A 940 44.38 30.36 -4.69
N ALA A 941 43.20 29.75 -4.51
CA ALA A 941 42.81 28.58 -5.31
C ALA A 941 41.47 28.80 -6.04
N PRO A 942 41.36 28.43 -7.32
CA PRO A 942 40.07 28.33 -7.99
C PRO A 942 39.27 27.17 -7.35
N HIS A 943 38.02 27.44 -7.00
CA HIS A 943 37.14 26.43 -6.39
C HIS A 943 35.82 26.39 -7.14
N ILE A 944 35.44 25.20 -7.63
CA ILE A 944 34.11 24.98 -8.18
C ILE A 944 33.14 24.86 -7.01
N TRP A 945 32.12 25.71 -7.00
CA TRP A 945 31.03 25.57 -6.04
C TRP A 945 30.24 24.31 -6.29
N THR A 946 29.95 23.58 -5.21
CA THR A 946 28.98 22.49 -5.27
C THR A 946 27.59 23.06 -5.57
N ILE A 947 26.74 22.23 -6.17
CA ILE A 947 25.33 22.56 -6.41
C ILE A 947 24.61 22.95 -5.11
N ILE A 948 24.98 22.40 -3.97
CA ILE A 948 24.44 22.78 -2.66
C ILE A 948 24.79 24.22 -2.32
N LEU A 949 26.07 24.59 -2.38
CA LEU A 949 26.50 25.97 -2.10
C LEU A 949 25.78 26.96 -3.02
N ARG A 950 25.79 26.65 -4.31
CA ARG A 950 25.16 27.47 -5.33
C ARG A 950 23.68 27.70 -5.07
N THR A 951 22.91 26.62 -4.95
CA THR A 951 21.46 26.74 -4.75
C THR A 951 21.12 27.37 -3.41
N SER A 952 21.91 27.13 -2.35
CA SER A 952 21.68 27.72 -1.02
C SER A 952 21.90 29.22 -1.01
N VAL A 953 23.01 29.71 -1.56
CA VAL A 953 23.33 31.14 -1.62
C VAL A 953 22.34 31.88 -2.52
N VAL A 954 21.98 31.28 -3.66
CA VAL A 954 20.93 31.81 -4.54
C VAL A 954 19.59 31.91 -3.80
N TYR A 955 19.18 30.85 -3.12
CA TYR A 955 17.91 30.83 -2.38
C TYR A 955 17.89 31.88 -1.26
N ALA A 956 18.96 31.97 -0.47
CA ALA A 956 19.13 32.95 0.60
C ALA A 956 19.11 34.40 0.09
N ALA A 957 19.83 34.70 -1.00
CA ALA A 957 19.88 36.05 -1.57
C ALA A 957 18.50 36.52 -2.06
N HIS A 958 17.72 35.63 -2.70
CA HIS A 958 16.37 35.96 -3.15
C HIS A 958 15.38 36.16 -2.00
N ILE A 959 15.55 35.45 -0.88
CA ILE A 959 14.75 35.67 0.33
C ILE A 959 15.09 37.02 0.95
N LEU A 960 16.36 37.36 1.11
CA LEU A 960 16.79 38.65 1.65
C LEU A 960 16.26 39.83 0.82
N LEU A 961 16.26 39.71 -0.52
CA LEU A 961 15.65 40.70 -1.40
C LEU A 961 14.15 40.91 -1.13
N ARG A 962 13.42 39.86 -0.77
CA ARG A 962 12.00 39.96 -0.40
C ARG A 962 11.79 40.61 0.96
N LEU A 963 12.70 40.37 1.90
CA LEU A 963 12.65 40.97 3.24
C LEU A 963 12.92 42.48 3.24
N LEU A 964 13.50 43.05 2.17
CA LEU A 964 13.67 44.50 2.03
C LEU A 964 12.36 45.27 2.15
N ALA A 965 11.23 44.70 1.73
CA ALA A 965 9.91 45.31 1.86
C ALA A 965 9.37 45.32 3.32
N TYR A 966 10.06 44.64 4.25
CA TYR A 966 9.67 44.47 5.65
C TYR A 966 10.76 45.00 6.60
N SER A 967 11.66 45.86 6.11
CA SER A 967 12.81 46.38 6.86
C SER A 967 12.44 47.21 8.10
N GLU A 968 11.18 47.62 8.26
CA GLU A 968 10.71 48.31 9.47
C GLU A 968 10.65 47.37 10.69
N ASN A 969 10.52 46.05 10.48
CA ASN A 969 10.40 45.03 11.53
C ASN A 969 11.63 44.11 11.68
N LEU A 970 12.65 44.32 10.85
CA LEU A 970 13.86 43.47 10.75
C LEU A 970 15.11 44.36 10.68
N ASP A 971 16.31 43.78 10.81
CA ASP A 971 17.56 44.55 10.68
C ASP A 971 17.86 44.83 9.19
N GLY A 972 17.29 45.93 8.68
CA GLY A 972 17.52 46.36 7.30
C GLY A 972 18.99 46.58 6.94
N GLY A 973 19.84 46.93 7.91
CA GLY A 973 21.28 47.09 7.70
C GLY A 973 21.99 45.75 7.50
N LEU A 974 21.65 44.75 8.33
CA LEU A 974 22.15 43.38 8.19
C LEU A 974 21.71 42.75 6.86
N ILE A 975 20.45 42.94 6.47
CA ILE A 975 19.90 42.44 5.20
C ILE A 975 20.64 43.06 4.01
N GLN A 976 20.80 44.38 3.97
CA GLN A 976 21.51 45.06 2.89
C GLN A 976 22.98 44.65 2.80
N ASN A 977 23.67 44.51 3.94
CA ASN A 977 25.05 44.03 3.98
C ASN A 977 25.16 42.61 3.43
N SER A 978 24.26 41.71 3.83
CA SER A 978 24.22 40.31 3.36
C SER A 978 23.91 40.21 1.86
N ILE A 979 23.02 41.06 1.33
CA ILE A 979 22.78 41.17 -0.12
C ILE A 979 24.05 41.63 -0.85
N GLY A 980 24.77 42.62 -0.29
CA GLY A 980 26.05 43.08 -0.83
C GLY A 980 27.12 41.98 -0.82
N GLN A 981 27.19 41.17 0.23
CA GLN A 981 28.07 40.01 0.27
C GLN A 981 27.69 38.93 -0.76
N ALA A 982 26.41 38.60 -0.88
CA ALA A 982 25.93 37.69 -1.91
C ALA A 982 26.29 38.18 -3.33
N TRP A 983 26.16 39.48 -3.58
CA TRP A 983 26.58 40.11 -4.83
C TRP A 983 28.07 39.91 -5.11
N MET A 984 28.94 40.12 -4.10
CA MET A 984 30.38 39.90 -4.24
C MET A 984 30.72 38.43 -4.51
N LEU A 985 29.98 37.50 -3.88
CA LEU A 985 30.14 36.07 -4.12
C LEU A 985 29.74 35.68 -5.55
N PHE A 986 28.59 36.14 -6.05
CA PHE A 986 28.21 35.86 -7.45
C PHE A 986 29.19 36.47 -8.45
N ASN A 987 29.71 37.66 -8.15
CA ASN A 987 30.71 38.28 -9.00
C ASN A 987 32.04 37.49 -9.04
N SER A 988 32.43 36.84 -7.94
CA SER A 988 33.67 36.05 -7.88
C SER A 988 33.56 34.68 -8.56
N GLN A 989 32.34 34.17 -8.78
CA GLN A 989 32.08 32.87 -9.40
C GLN A 989 31.76 32.92 -10.90
N SER A 990 31.62 34.12 -11.48
CA SER A 990 31.32 34.27 -12.91
C SER A 990 32.57 34.01 -13.76
N GLU A 991 32.48 33.02 -14.65
CA GLU A 991 33.58 32.60 -15.52
C GLU A 991 33.32 32.90 -17.00
N LEU A 992 32.06 33.02 -17.42
CA LEU A 992 31.70 33.37 -18.79
C LEU A 992 30.92 34.68 -18.82
N GLU A 993 31.09 35.42 -19.91
CA GLU A 993 30.25 36.59 -20.17
C GLU A 993 28.77 36.15 -20.21
N ASN A 994 27.94 36.80 -19.39
CA ASN A 994 26.52 36.49 -19.21
C ASN A 994 26.23 35.04 -18.79
N ASP A 995 27.07 34.41 -17.95
CA ASP A 995 26.70 33.17 -17.28
C ASP A 995 25.59 33.36 -16.22
N SER A 996 25.18 32.24 -15.60
CA SER A 996 24.17 32.27 -14.54
C SER A 996 24.54 33.19 -13.39
N TRP A 997 25.82 33.31 -13.03
CA TRP A 997 26.27 34.10 -11.89
C TRP A 997 26.25 35.59 -12.18
N ALA A 998 26.72 35.99 -13.37
CA ALA A 998 26.60 37.36 -13.87
C ALA A 998 25.14 37.81 -13.89
N ARG A 999 24.21 36.97 -14.35
CA ARG A 999 22.77 37.30 -14.33
C ARG A 999 22.21 37.46 -12.93
N LEU A 1000 22.53 36.55 -12.02
CA LEU A 1000 22.06 36.63 -10.62
C LEU A 1000 22.52 37.94 -9.96
N ARG A 1001 23.76 38.36 -10.24
CA ARG A 1001 24.29 39.66 -9.84
C ARG A 1001 23.48 40.84 -10.41
N GLU A 1002 23.16 40.82 -11.71
CA GLU A 1002 22.33 41.87 -12.33
C GLU A 1002 20.91 41.90 -11.76
N ILE A 1003 20.27 40.74 -11.56
CA ILE A 1003 18.92 40.62 -10.97
C ILE A 1003 18.89 41.22 -9.57
N ILE A 1004 19.89 40.90 -8.74
CA ILE A 1004 20.00 41.46 -7.39
C ILE A 1004 20.22 42.96 -7.44
N THR A 1005 21.10 43.43 -8.32
CA THR A 1005 21.37 44.87 -8.50
C THR A 1005 20.10 45.63 -8.91
N TYR A 1006 19.30 45.05 -9.79
CA TYR A 1006 18.03 45.60 -10.24
C TYR A 1006 16.99 45.63 -9.10
N LEU A 1007 16.75 44.48 -8.46
CA LEU A 1007 15.76 44.36 -7.39
C LEU A 1007 16.12 45.18 -6.14
N SER A 1008 17.41 45.33 -5.82
CA SER A 1008 17.85 46.15 -4.69
C SER A 1008 17.59 47.65 -4.90
N ARG A 1009 17.54 48.12 -6.16
CA ARG A 1009 17.26 49.53 -6.48
C ARG A 1009 15.77 49.87 -6.37
N ILE A 1010 14.89 48.90 -6.68
CA ILE A 1010 13.43 49.09 -6.76
C ILE A 1010 12.74 48.75 -5.43
N GLY A 1011 13.39 47.98 -4.55
CA GLY A 1011 12.84 47.50 -3.27
C GLY A 1011 12.49 48.58 -2.22
N THR A 1012 12.75 49.86 -2.46
CA THR A 1012 12.46 50.96 -1.51
C THR A 1012 11.13 51.67 -1.75
N SER A 1013 10.42 51.34 -2.82
CA SER A 1013 9.17 52.01 -3.23
C SER A 1013 7.93 51.17 -2.89
N GLN A 1014 7.25 51.58 -1.81
CA GLN A 1014 5.87 51.30 -1.38
C GLN A 1014 5.53 49.97 -0.67
N ASN A 1015 4.96 50.15 0.54
CA ASN A 1015 4.15 49.21 1.32
C ASN A 1015 2.97 48.68 0.50
N THR A 1016 3.23 47.69 -0.36
CA THR A 1016 2.19 47.00 -1.13
C THR A 1016 1.76 45.72 -0.39
N PRO A 1017 0.48 45.61 0.05
CA PRO A 1017 -0.02 44.41 0.72
C PRO A 1017 0.07 43.18 -0.20
N GLY A 1018 0.89 42.20 0.17
CA GLY A 1018 1.16 40.99 -0.61
C GLY A 1018 2.61 40.84 -1.10
N ALA A 1019 3.51 41.76 -0.77
CA ALA A 1019 4.90 41.71 -1.24
C ALA A 1019 5.73 40.50 -0.73
N ALA A 1020 5.35 39.85 0.37
CA ALA A 1020 6.00 38.62 0.86
C ALA A 1020 5.48 37.32 0.21
N SER A 1021 4.35 37.37 -0.50
CA SER A 1021 3.70 36.16 -1.00
C SER A 1021 4.58 35.35 -1.96
N VAL A 1022 4.55 34.03 -1.81
CA VAL A 1022 5.19 33.06 -2.70
C VAL A 1022 4.08 32.23 -3.33
N ARG A 1023 4.06 32.08 -4.65
CA ARG A 1023 3.28 30.97 -5.24
C ARG A 1023 4.08 29.70 -4.98
N ALA A 1024 3.57 28.83 -4.12
CA ALA A 1024 4.19 27.53 -3.97
C ALA A 1024 4.07 26.76 -5.31
N ARG A 1025 5.12 26.00 -5.61
CA ARG A 1025 5.22 25.07 -6.74
C ARG A 1025 6.01 23.89 -6.23
N MET A 1026 5.35 22.97 -5.52
CA MET A 1026 5.93 21.76 -4.89
C MET A 1026 7.01 21.94 -3.82
N SER A 1027 7.87 22.95 -3.91
CA SER A 1027 9.02 23.18 -3.03
C SER A 1027 9.14 24.62 -2.55
N ALA A 1028 8.11 25.45 -2.77
CA ALA A 1028 8.09 26.90 -2.51
C ALA A 1028 9.23 27.67 -3.21
N ASN A 1029 9.38 27.49 -4.54
CA ASN A 1029 10.49 28.06 -5.31
C ASN A 1029 10.53 29.60 -5.38
N ILE A 1030 11.17 30.21 -4.37
CA ILE A 1030 11.32 31.66 -4.22
C ILE A 1030 12.15 32.30 -5.32
N ALA A 1031 13.15 31.60 -5.87
CA ALA A 1031 14.04 32.15 -6.89
C ALA A 1031 13.30 32.39 -8.21
N ILE A 1032 12.53 31.40 -8.70
CA ILE A 1032 11.71 31.56 -9.91
C ILE A 1032 10.71 32.71 -9.75
N GLU A 1033 9.97 32.74 -8.64
CA GLU A 1033 8.96 33.78 -8.42
C GLU A 1033 9.57 35.19 -8.31
N SER A 1034 10.75 35.34 -7.68
CA SER A 1034 11.47 36.63 -7.64
C SER A 1034 11.90 37.10 -9.03
N ILE A 1035 12.30 36.18 -9.91
CA ILE A 1035 12.62 36.47 -11.31
C ILE A 1035 11.39 36.92 -12.10
N TRP A 1036 10.25 36.22 -11.95
CA TRP A 1036 8.99 36.62 -12.58
C TRP A 1036 8.54 38.02 -12.16
N ARG A 1037 8.67 38.34 -10.86
CA ARG A 1037 8.33 39.67 -10.34
C ARG A 1037 9.26 40.76 -10.85
N ALA A 1038 10.56 40.49 -10.94
CA ALA A 1038 11.54 41.43 -11.52
C ALA A 1038 11.14 41.78 -12.96
N ARG A 1039 10.78 40.78 -13.77
CA ARG A 1039 10.30 40.97 -15.14
C ARG A 1039 8.99 41.75 -15.22
N GLY A 1040 8.03 41.44 -14.35
CA GLY A 1040 6.75 42.16 -14.30
C GLY A 1040 6.95 43.64 -14.02
N ARG A 1041 7.75 43.98 -12.99
CA ARG A 1041 8.09 45.37 -12.65
C ARG A 1041 8.87 46.07 -13.75
N PHE A 1042 9.84 45.39 -14.35
CA PHE A 1042 10.60 45.91 -15.49
C PHE A 1042 9.68 46.26 -16.67
N SER A 1043 8.74 45.36 -16.99
CA SER A 1043 7.76 45.59 -18.05
C SER A 1043 6.85 46.79 -17.74
N GLU A 1044 6.38 46.92 -16.50
CA GLU A 1044 5.57 48.06 -16.06
C GLU A 1044 6.32 49.40 -16.11
N GLU A 1045 7.59 49.46 -15.66
CA GLU A 1045 8.41 50.67 -15.69
C GLU A 1045 8.70 51.12 -17.13
N VAL A 1046 9.09 50.18 -18.00
CA VAL A 1046 9.29 50.45 -19.45
C VAL A 1046 8.00 50.93 -20.11
N LEU A 1047 6.84 50.36 -19.75
CA LEU A 1047 5.53 50.78 -20.26
C LEU A 1047 5.07 52.14 -19.71
N ARG A 1048 5.42 52.49 -18.46
CA ARG A 1048 5.05 53.77 -17.82
C ARG A 1048 5.90 54.95 -18.25
N GLU A 1049 7.22 54.75 -18.40
CA GLU A 1049 8.16 55.87 -18.59
C GLU A 1049 8.73 55.99 -20.01
N LYS A 1050 8.50 55.01 -20.91
CA LYS A 1050 9.02 54.92 -22.30
C LYS A 1050 10.04 56.04 -22.65
N PRO A 1051 11.31 55.89 -22.24
CA PRO A 1051 12.33 56.86 -22.61
C PRO A 1051 12.39 56.93 -24.14
N SER A 1052 12.42 58.13 -24.70
CA SER A 1052 12.31 58.36 -26.15
C SER A 1052 13.43 57.72 -26.98
N ASP A 1053 14.52 57.31 -26.33
CA ASP A 1053 15.73 56.69 -26.88
C ASP A 1053 15.85 55.19 -26.55
N TYR A 1054 14.92 54.60 -25.81
CA TYR A 1054 14.99 53.19 -25.40
C TYR A 1054 14.46 52.26 -26.49
N THR A 1055 15.34 51.47 -27.09
CA THR A 1055 15.03 50.65 -28.26
C THR A 1055 14.47 49.26 -27.91
N GLU A 1056 13.73 48.66 -28.84
CA GLU A 1056 13.19 47.28 -28.69
C GLU A 1056 14.32 46.24 -28.51
N ALA A 1057 15.49 46.49 -29.11
CA ALA A 1057 16.68 45.65 -28.93
C ALA A 1057 17.29 45.78 -27.52
N GLU A 1058 17.19 46.94 -26.88
CA GLU A 1058 17.61 47.14 -25.49
C GLU A 1058 16.61 46.52 -24.52
N ALA A 1059 15.30 46.68 -24.77
CA ALA A 1059 14.25 46.01 -24.02
C ALA A 1059 14.39 44.48 -24.07
N MET A 1060 14.66 43.93 -25.26
CA MET A 1060 14.90 42.50 -25.44
C MET A 1060 16.20 42.05 -24.76
N ARG A 1061 17.26 42.84 -24.82
CA ARG A 1061 18.54 42.56 -24.12
C ARG A 1061 18.34 42.54 -22.60
N ASP A 1062 17.57 43.48 -22.06
CA ASP A 1062 17.28 43.55 -20.63
C ASP A 1062 16.31 42.47 -20.16
N LEU A 1063 15.33 42.06 -20.99
CA LEU A 1063 14.50 40.87 -20.74
C LEU A 1063 15.33 39.58 -20.73
N MET A 1064 16.28 39.44 -21.65
CA MET A 1064 17.23 38.31 -21.66
C MET A 1064 18.13 38.29 -20.41
N ARG A 1065 18.45 39.45 -19.81
CA ARG A 1065 19.21 39.52 -18.54
C ARG A 1065 18.44 38.89 -17.36
N PHE A 1066 17.11 38.90 -17.37
CA PHE A 1066 16.28 38.28 -16.32
C PHE A 1066 16.13 36.75 -16.46
N GLY A 1067 16.60 36.13 -17.55
CA GLY A 1067 16.83 34.68 -17.61
C GLY A 1067 15.59 33.76 -17.67
N LEU A 1068 14.44 34.24 -18.15
CA LEU A 1068 13.24 33.40 -18.37
C LEU A 1068 13.35 32.57 -19.66
N ASP A 1069 14.23 31.58 -19.60
CA ASP A 1069 14.27 30.45 -20.54
C ASP A 1069 13.67 29.16 -19.91
N LEU A 1070 13.18 29.25 -18.68
CA LEU A 1070 12.51 28.15 -18.00
C LEU A 1070 10.99 28.33 -18.11
N ILE A 1071 10.38 27.52 -18.97
CA ILE A 1071 8.95 27.18 -18.96
C ILE A 1071 8.03 28.29 -19.49
N ILE A 1072 7.94 28.42 -20.82
CA ILE A 1072 6.71 28.85 -21.51
C ILE A 1072 6.55 27.92 -22.72
N GLY A 1073 5.66 26.93 -22.59
CA GLY A 1073 4.82 26.57 -23.73
C GLY A 1073 3.87 27.73 -23.97
N ASP A 1074 3.67 28.07 -25.23
CA ASP A 1074 2.90 29.22 -25.70
C ASP A 1074 1.65 29.50 -24.86
N ASP A 1075 1.46 30.77 -24.45
CA ASP A 1075 0.16 31.39 -24.67
C ASP A 1075 0.32 32.89 -24.94
N PRO A 1076 -0.24 33.40 -26.05
CA PRO A 1076 -0.13 34.76 -26.51
C PRO A 1076 -1.25 35.60 -25.90
N PHE A 1077 -0.91 36.75 -25.32
CA PHE A 1077 -1.91 37.82 -25.27
C PHE A 1077 -2.01 38.43 -26.67
N GLU A 1078 -2.95 37.87 -27.43
CA GLU A 1078 -3.95 38.56 -28.23
C GLU A 1078 -3.50 39.81 -29.01
N GLU A 1079 -3.19 39.59 -30.28
CA GLU A 1079 -3.82 40.32 -31.40
C GLU A 1079 -3.78 39.41 -32.64
N THR A 1080 -4.65 38.40 -32.68
CA THR A 1080 -4.89 37.62 -33.90
C THR A 1080 -5.83 38.38 -34.82
N ASP A 1081 -5.26 38.93 -35.90
CA ASP A 1081 -5.97 39.28 -37.12
C ASP A 1081 -6.65 38.02 -37.70
N PRO A 1082 -7.99 38.01 -37.94
CA PRO A 1082 -8.71 36.82 -38.41
C PRO A 1082 -8.38 36.33 -39.83
N THR A 1083 -7.34 36.87 -40.50
CA THR A 1083 -7.12 36.64 -41.94
C THR A 1083 -6.02 35.63 -42.31
N LEU A 1084 -5.33 35.01 -41.35
CA LEU A 1084 -4.13 34.19 -41.65
C LEU A 1084 -4.29 32.65 -41.50
N LEU A 1085 -5.49 32.11 -41.31
CA LEU A 1085 -5.75 30.66 -41.38
C LEU A 1085 -6.11 30.21 -42.80
N GLN A 1086 -5.16 30.31 -43.73
CA GLN A 1086 -5.19 29.61 -45.01
C GLN A 1086 -3.74 29.46 -45.49
N GLU A 1087 -3.12 28.30 -45.21
CA GLU A 1087 -2.00 27.67 -45.95
C GLU A 1087 -1.08 26.88 -44.98
N SER A 1088 -1.41 25.61 -44.74
CA SER A 1088 -0.44 24.48 -44.70
C SER A 1088 -1.12 23.20 -44.22
N LEU A 1089 -1.96 22.61 -45.07
CA LEU A 1089 -2.33 21.20 -44.99
C LEU A 1089 -1.58 20.46 -46.09
N LEU A 1090 -0.67 19.56 -45.72
CA LEU A 1090 -0.25 18.42 -46.54
C LEU A 1090 -0.11 17.18 -45.64
N PRO A 1091 -0.35 15.98 -46.21
CA PRO A 1091 -1.23 14.99 -45.59
C PRO A 1091 -0.51 13.86 -44.86
N VAL A 1092 -1.25 13.24 -43.95
CA VAL A 1092 -0.91 11.96 -43.31
C VAL A 1092 -1.18 10.84 -44.33
N ASP A 1093 -0.15 10.04 -44.63
CA ASP A 1093 -0.30 8.77 -45.34
C ASP A 1093 -0.96 7.74 -44.41
N GLU A 1094 -2.06 7.16 -44.87
CA GLU A 1094 -2.68 5.96 -44.32
C GLU A 1094 -1.89 4.72 -44.76
N ASP A 1095 -1.26 4.03 -43.82
CA ASP A 1095 -1.12 2.56 -43.74
C ASP A 1095 -0.17 2.21 -42.58
N PHE A 1096 -0.71 1.85 -41.41
CA PHE A 1096 -0.30 0.75 -40.50
C PHE A 1096 -1.07 0.75 -39.17
#